data_AF-A0A9E2YUM7-F1
#
_entry.id   AF-A0A9E2YUM7-F1
#
_cell.length_a   1.000
_cell.length_b   1.000
_cell.length_c   1.000
_cell.angle_alpha   90.00
_cell.angle_beta   90.00
_cell.angle_gamma   90.00
#
_symmetry.space_group_name_H-M   'P 1'
#
loop_
_entity.id
_entity.type
_entity.pdbx_description
1 polymer ?
#
loop_
_entity_poly.entity_id
_entity_poly.type
_entity_poly.pdbx_seq_one_letter_code
_entity_poly.pdbx_strand_id
1 'polypeptide(L)'
;LMVVGGVVFLTWWRNPKIGHVKDEAALAGLNAGYFKAADEDYFHDMDGGVQLSPDEVKGRNTWNVWTGGNDRMWDKLTVNSAGALDFLKTISSNPDPKAGLKAGRKNRWAYYGLVNEPCFDAPTAPDPNRYGLWLDKRRSGCPADPFENEQKYPGVKYGARGKNIPAGSYYGYATGTVGLRLFPNPDFDEAAQKKWDPVRYYTDPSYYNSKDLVRPYRVAMSCGLCHIGPNPVKPPADPENPKWENLSSNVGAQYFWTDRIFVWNGDASNFAFQVFHTYRPGTLDTSLVSTDNINNPRTMNAVYQLLPRLLEAKRWGQERLAGGELNNRQINDYLKDGSPLTQLFQSPDTVWTPRVLKDGSDSVGVMGALNRVYLNIGTFSEEWLLHFNALVGGKPVSPIEISVARTNSAYFAATENQTFATAQFFLKSTGPHYLKDAPGGDKYVTKDQAVLNRGKIAFAENCARCHSSKLPPPPVPGLDPNGCTGKDYLSCWNKYWDWTQTDDFKSKMRAIVLADDFLKDNVLSAEFRVPVTLTRTNACSPLATNAIRDNIWDNFSSDSYKDLPSVGQITWYHPKTGEARTYNMPAGGRGYTRPPSLVSLWSTSPFLLNNSVGPFDPDPSVEHRIASFNAAIEQILWPERRQQDSALSSKIPGMIDRTTEQSYVRVAGGFLPGAL
;
A
#
# COMPACT_ATOMS: atom_id res chain seq x y z
N LEU A 1 -11.32 33.33 -39.18
CA LEU A 1 -10.45 32.13 -39.09
C LEU A 1 -9.17 32.36 -38.27
N MET A 2 -8.43 33.47 -38.45
CA MET A 2 -7.22 33.75 -37.63
C MET A 2 -7.50 34.04 -36.14
N VAL A 3 -8.63 34.69 -35.79
CA VAL A 3 -8.97 34.98 -34.38
C VAL A 3 -9.42 33.72 -33.62
N VAL A 4 -10.13 32.80 -34.29
CA VAL A 4 -10.52 31.51 -33.71
C VAL A 4 -9.30 30.59 -33.56
N GLY A 5 -8.39 30.59 -34.54
CA GLY A 5 -7.11 29.90 -34.44
C GLY A 5 -6.24 30.42 -33.29
N GLY A 6 -6.18 31.75 -33.08
CA GLY A 6 -5.42 32.36 -31.99
C GLY A 6 -5.98 32.09 -30.59
N VAL A 7 -7.31 32.07 -30.43
CA VAL A 7 -7.97 31.72 -29.15
C VAL A 7 -7.80 30.22 -28.85
N VAL A 8 -7.96 29.35 -29.86
CA VAL A 8 -7.69 27.91 -29.70
C VAL A 8 -6.21 27.68 -29.35
N PHE A 9 -5.27 28.36 -30.00
CA PHE A 9 -3.82 28.27 -29.72
C PHE A 9 -3.44 28.80 -28.31
N LEU A 10 -4.10 29.86 -27.82
CA LEU A 10 -3.90 30.39 -26.46
C LEU A 10 -4.54 29.52 -25.37
N THR A 11 -5.70 28.90 -25.64
CA THR A 11 -6.27 27.88 -24.73
C THR A 11 -5.53 26.54 -24.78
N TRP A 12 -4.89 26.21 -25.92
CA TRP A 12 -4.03 25.03 -26.10
C TRP A 12 -2.83 25.06 -25.14
N TRP A 13 -2.37 26.24 -24.75
CA TRP A 13 -1.20 26.46 -23.88
C TRP A 13 -1.53 26.63 -22.39
N ARG A 14 -2.80 26.86 -22.01
CA ARG A 14 -3.18 27.18 -20.62
C ARG A 14 -3.69 26.00 -19.79
N ASN A 15 -4.12 24.91 -20.41
CA ASN A 15 -4.64 23.75 -19.68
C ASN A 15 -3.69 22.55 -19.78
N PRO A 16 -3.40 21.87 -18.65
CA PRO A 16 -2.66 20.60 -18.66
C PRO A 16 -3.26 19.59 -19.63
N LYS A 17 -2.42 18.88 -20.39
CA LYS A 17 -2.83 17.83 -21.31
C LYS A 17 -2.07 16.54 -21.01
N ILE A 18 -2.82 15.44 -20.98
CA ILE A 18 -2.29 14.07 -20.92
C ILE A 18 -1.18 13.93 -21.98
N GLY A 19 -0.06 13.35 -21.59
CA GLY A 19 1.11 13.10 -22.42
C GLY A 19 2.12 14.25 -22.48
N HIS A 20 1.77 15.44 -21.99
CA HIS A 20 2.51 16.67 -22.30
C HIS A 20 2.92 17.51 -21.08
N VAL A 21 2.48 17.15 -19.87
CA VAL A 21 2.92 17.84 -18.65
C VAL A 21 4.25 17.30 -18.15
N LYS A 22 5.01 18.16 -17.48
CA LYS A 22 6.26 17.82 -16.80
C LYS A 22 6.08 17.94 -15.30
N ASP A 23 6.83 17.17 -14.52
CA ASP A 23 6.87 17.36 -13.07
C ASP A 23 7.62 18.64 -12.66
N GLU A 24 7.42 19.08 -11.41
CA GLU A 24 8.04 20.31 -10.88
C GLU A 24 9.58 20.32 -11.04
N ALA A 25 10.24 19.16 -10.92
CA ALA A 25 11.68 19.04 -11.09
C ALA A 25 12.12 19.25 -12.55
N ALA A 26 11.43 18.63 -13.50
CA ALA A 26 11.69 18.81 -14.93
C ALA A 26 11.35 20.23 -15.39
N LEU A 27 10.34 20.88 -14.81
CA LEU A 27 10.06 22.30 -15.04
C LEU A 27 11.15 23.22 -14.47
N ALA A 28 11.83 22.81 -13.39
CA ALA A 28 13.02 23.47 -12.87
C ALA A 28 14.31 23.17 -13.67
N GLY A 29 14.21 22.44 -14.79
CA GLY A 29 15.35 22.08 -15.65
C GLY A 29 16.21 20.93 -15.11
N LEU A 30 15.71 20.18 -14.12
CA LEU A 30 16.40 19.03 -13.53
C LEU A 30 16.03 17.74 -14.26
N ASN A 31 16.88 16.72 -14.11
CA ASN A 31 16.64 15.37 -14.62
C ASN A 31 16.91 14.33 -13.53
N ALA A 32 16.64 13.06 -13.82
CA ALA A 32 16.80 11.96 -12.86
C ALA A 32 18.21 11.88 -12.24
N GLY A 33 19.26 12.30 -12.96
CA GLY A 33 20.64 12.30 -12.49
C GLY A 33 20.91 13.26 -11.33
N TYR A 34 20.02 14.24 -11.11
CA TYR A 34 20.08 15.15 -9.95
C TYR A 34 19.78 14.45 -8.63
N PHE A 35 18.89 13.46 -8.66
CA PHE A 35 18.40 12.76 -7.47
C PHE A 35 19.28 11.54 -7.20
N LYS A 36 20.02 11.58 -6.11
CA LYS A 36 20.90 10.50 -5.65
C LYS A 36 20.21 9.72 -4.54
N ALA A 37 20.30 8.40 -4.62
CA ALA A 37 19.84 7.54 -3.53
C ALA A 37 20.63 7.81 -2.26
N ALA A 38 19.92 7.96 -1.14
CA ALA A 38 20.54 8.13 0.17
C ALA A 38 21.25 6.84 0.61
N ASP A 39 22.52 6.97 1.01
CA ASP A 39 23.41 5.86 1.32
C ASP A 39 23.77 5.77 2.82
N GLU A 40 23.17 6.61 3.65
CA GLU A 40 23.37 6.58 5.09
C GLU A 40 22.65 5.39 5.73
N ASP A 41 23.37 4.64 6.56
CA ASP A 41 22.84 3.49 7.30
C ASP A 41 22.05 3.91 8.55
N TYR A 42 21.11 4.84 8.37
CA TYR A 42 20.35 5.47 9.45
C TYR A 42 19.41 4.49 10.17
N PHE A 43 18.82 3.56 9.41
CA PHE A 43 17.86 2.57 9.92
C PHE A 43 18.51 1.23 10.29
N HIS A 44 19.82 1.17 10.56
CA HIS A 44 20.58 -0.08 10.75
C HIS A 44 19.96 -1.05 11.77
N ASP A 45 19.33 -0.53 12.82
CA ASP A 45 18.69 -1.33 13.88
C ASP A 45 17.36 -1.99 13.46
N MET A 46 16.68 -1.46 12.42
CA MET A 46 15.42 -2.02 11.93
C MET A 46 15.62 -3.43 11.34
N ASP A 47 14.52 -4.14 11.10
CA ASP A 47 14.53 -5.40 10.34
C ASP A 47 15.42 -6.49 11.00
N GLY A 48 15.50 -6.46 12.33
CA GLY A 48 16.32 -7.37 13.11
C GLY A 48 17.82 -7.07 13.09
N GLY A 49 18.23 -5.87 12.67
CA GLY A 49 19.65 -5.50 12.59
C GLY A 49 20.39 -6.21 11.45
N VAL A 50 19.66 -6.59 10.39
CA VAL A 50 20.24 -7.29 9.24
C VAL A 50 21.35 -6.44 8.62
N GLN A 51 22.53 -7.03 8.47
CA GLN A 51 23.67 -6.34 7.88
C GLN A 51 23.43 -6.11 6.39
N LEU A 52 23.46 -4.86 5.92
CA LEU A 52 23.17 -4.51 4.53
C LEU A 52 24.44 -4.05 3.80
N SER A 53 24.54 -4.37 2.51
CA SER A 53 25.52 -3.75 1.61
C SER A 53 25.13 -2.29 1.31
N PRO A 54 26.05 -1.45 0.79
CA PRO A 54 25.72 -0.06 0.46
C PRO A 54 24.51 0.10 -0.47
N ASP A 55 24.33 -0.79 -1.45
CA ASP A 55 23.16 -0.73 -2.34
C ASP A 55 21.88 -1.22 -1.65
N GLU A 56 21.97 -2.22 -0.77
CA GLU A 56 20.82 -2.64 0.05
C GLU A 56 20.40 -1.53 1.04
N VAL A 57 21.34 -0.76 1.60
CA VAL A 57 21.06 0.43 2.42
C VAL A 57 20.29 1.48 1.61
N LYS A 58 20.75 1.79 0.39
CA LYS A 58 20.02 2.68 -0.54
C LYS A 58 18.61 2.16 -0.82
N GLY A 59 18.46 0.84 -0.99
CA GLY A 59 17.17 0.19 -1.17
C GLY A 59 16.22 0.41 0.01
N ARG A 60 16.70 0.16 1.24
CA ARG A 60 15.92 0.41 2.46
C ARG A 60 15.56 1.88 2.61
N ASN A 61 16.49 2.79 2.34
CA ASN A 61 16.22 4.23 2.39
C ASN A 61 15.21 4.67 1.33
N THR A 62 15.28 4.12 0.11
CA THR A 62 14.29 4.38 -0.93
C THR A 62 12.91 3.95 -0.46
N TRP A 63 12.77 2.74 0.09
CA TRP A 63 11.50 2.26 0.64
C TRP A 63 10.98 3.12 1.81
N ASN A 64 11.86 3.47 2.76
CA ASN A 64 11.46 4.08 4.02
C ASN A 64 11.26 5.61 3.95
N VAL A 65 11.96 6.33 3.06
CA VAL A 65 11.96 7.81 3.07
C VAL A 65 11.79 8.47 1.70
N TRP A 66 12.03 7.78 0.57
CA TRP A 66 11.85 8.41 -0.75
C TRP A 66 10.36 8.66 -1.07
N THR A 67 10.04 9.88 -1.47
CA THR A 67 8.66 10.32 -1.74
C THR A 67 8.41 10.70 -3.20
N GLY A 68 9.46 10.83 -4.03
CA GLY A 68 9.31 11.05 -5.47
C GLY A 68 8.51 12.30 -5.86
N GLY A 69 8.57 13.37 -5.06
CA GLY A 69 7.84 14.62 -5.34
C GLY A 69 6.32 14.52 -5.13
N ASN A 70 5.84 13.50 -4.41
CA ASN A 70 4.42 13.31 -4.18
C ASN A 70 3.77 14.30 -3.20
N ASP A 71 4.54 15.22 -2.60
CA ASP A 71 4.03 16.29 -1.73
C ASP A 71 2.99 17.15 -2.45
N ARG A 72 3.18 17.36 -3.77
CA ARG A 72 2.21 18.04 -4.63
C ARG A 72 0.85 17.34 -4.63
N MET A 73 0.84 16.01 -4.73
CA MET A 73 -0.41 15.25 -4.80
C MET A 73 -1.24 15.44 -3.53
N TRP A 74 -0.62 15.22 -2.38
CA TRP A 74 -1.31 15.27 -1.09
C TRP A 74 -1.81 16.68 -0.75
N ASP A 75 -1.08 17.72 -1.17
CA ASP A 75 -1.56 19.10 -1.10
C ASP A 75 -2.78 19.35 -1.99
N LYS A 76 -2.79 18.82 -3.24
CA LYS A 76 -3.97 18.88 -4.12
C LYS A 76 -5.17 18.12 -3.56
N LEU A 77 -4.95 16.95 -2.97
CA LEU A 77 -6.03 16.15 -2.37
C LEU A 77 -6.66 16.82 -1.14
N THR A 78 -5.92 17.68 -0.44
CA THR A 78 -6.51 18.51 0.62
C THR A 78 -7.61 19.42 0.09
N VAL A 79 -7.41 20.02 -1.09
CA VAL A 79 -8.44 20.85 -1.74
C VAL A 79 -9.55 19.99 -2.34
N ASN A 80 -9.20 18.92 -3.06
CA ASN A 80 -10.19 18.05 -3.73
C ASN A 80 -11.12 17.32 -2.75
N SER A 81 -10.66 17.08 -1.53
CA SER A 81 -11.46 16.49 -0.45
C SER A 81 -12.33 17.51 0.31
N ALA A 82 -12.39 18.76 -0.16
CA ALA A 82 -13.09 19.86 0.49
C ALA A 82 -12.73 20.04 1.97
N GLY A 83 -11.44 19.88 2.30
CA GLY A 83 -10.88 20.06 3.65
C GLY A 83 -11.01 18.86 4.58
N ALA A 84 -11.53 17.72 4.11
CA ALA A 84 -11.56 16.49 4.89
C ALA A 84 -10.13 15.95 5.17
N LEU A 85 -9.29 15.92 4.13
CA LEU A 85 -7.87 15.57 4.26
C LEU A 85 -7.04 16.82 4.57
N ASP A 86 -6.20 16.78 5.61
CA ASP A 86 -5.13 17.77 5.81
C ASP A 86 -4.00 17.12 6.62
N PHE A 87 -2.94 16.66 5.92
CA PHE A 87 -1.83 15.98 6.59
C PHE A 87 -1.00 16.88 7.50
N LEU A 88 -0.98 18.21 7.32
CA LEU A 88 -0.33 19.09 8.29
C LEU A 88 -1.07 19.08 9.63
N LYS A 89 -2.40 18.93 9.62
CA LYS A 89 -3.18 18.70 10.85
C LYS A 89 -2.96 17.30 11.41
N THR A 90 -2.93 16.27 10.56
CA THR A 90 -2.71 14.88 10.99
C THR A 90 -1.38 14.68 11.74
N ILE A 91 -0.29 15.32 11.28
CA ILE A 91 1.03 15.21 11.95
C ILE A 91 1.19 16.15 13.14
N SER A 92 0.27 17.10 13.33
CA SER A 92 0.41 18.14 14.35
C SER A 92 0.11 17.63 15.75
N SER A 93 0.78 18.22 16.73
CA SER A 93 0.56 18.01 18.17
C SER A 93 -0.04 19.25 18.84
N ASN A 94 -0.81 20.07 18.10
CA ASN A 94 -1.43 21.28 18.65
C ASN A 94 -2.39 20.91 19.81
N PRO A 95 -2.18 21.44 21.03
CA PRO A 95 -2.98 21.08 22.20
C PRO A 95 -4.28 21.88 22.33
N ASP A 96 -4.50 22.93 21.52
CA ASP A 96 -5.69 23.78 21.61
C ASP A 96 -6.96 22.96 21.32
N PRO A 97 -7.93 22.88 22.25
CA PRO A 97 -9.20 22.20 22.00
C PRO A 97 -9.95 22.73 20.77
N LYS A 98 -9.78 24.01 20.42
CA LYS A 98 -10.37 24.62 19.23
C LYS A 98 -9.74 24.12 17.93
N ALA A 99 -8.52 23.57 17.98
CA ALA A 99 -7.90 22.92 16.83
C ALA A 99 -8.64 21.64 16.43
N GLY A 100 -9.42 21.05 17.34
CA GLY A 100 -10.21 19.85 17.08
C GLY A 100 -9.39 18.57 16.85
N LEU A 101 -8.07 18.62 17.05
CA LEU A 101 -7.19 17.47 16.85
C LEU A 101 -7.42 16.44 17.96
N LYS A 102 -7.68 15.20 17.57
CA LYS A 102 -7.94 14.08 18.50
C LYS A 102 -6.65 13.38 18.96
N ALA A 103 -5.56 13.59 18.24
CA ALA A 103 -4.27 13.02 18.56
C ALA A 103 -3.12 13.95 18.20
N GLY A 104 -2.01 13.75 18.89
CA GLY A 104 -0.68 14.26 18.59
C GLY A 104 0.33 13.20 18.99
N ARG A 105 1.61 13.54 19.13
CA ARG A 105 2.69 12.56 19.41
C ARG A 105 2.41 11.61 20.57
N LYS A 106 1.77 12.08 21.65
CA LYS A 106 1.58 11.30 22.89
C LYS A 106 0.60 10.13 22.76
N ASN A 107 -0.27 10.16 21.75
CA ASN A 107 -1.34 9.18 21.53
C ASN A 107 -1.53 8.85 20.04
N ARG A 108 -0.46 9.08 19.24
CA ARG A 108 -0.49 8.95 17.77
C ARG A 108 -0.66 7.49 17.37
N TRP A 109 0.02 6.58 18.06
CA TRP A 109 -0.15 5.15 17.86
C TRP A 109 -1.56 4.71 18.22
N ALA A 110 -2.03 5.01 19.43
CA ALA A 110 -3.32 4.52 19.91
C ALA A 110 -4.50 5.04 19.07
N TYR A 111 -4.40 6.28 18.57
CA TYR A 111 -5.48 6.88 17.78
C TYR A 111 -5.36 6.58 16.28
N TYR A 112 -4.20 6.82 15.66
CA TYR A 112 -4.05 6.67 14.21
C TYR A 112 -3.43 5.32 13.80
N GLY A 113 -2.70 4.64 14.68
CA GLY A 113 -1.83 3.53 14.31
C GLY A 113 -0.57 3.95 13.56
N LEU A 114 -0.24 5.25 13.61
CA LEU A 114 0.97 5.80 13.00
C LEU A 114 2.15 5.67 13.96
N VAL A 115 3.33 5.38 13.42
CA VAL A 115 4.55 5.18 14.19
C VAL A 115 5.24 6.53 14.43
N ASN A 116 5.48 6.85 15.70
CA ASN A 116 6.35 7.96 16.08
C ASN A 116 7.80 7.67 15.65
N GLU A 117 8.44 8.63 15.01
CA GLU A 117 9.86 8.51 14.71
C GLU A 117 10.66 8.54 16.02
N PRO A 118 11.54 7.55 16.27
CA PRO A 118 12.47 7.60 17.38
C PRO A 118 13.24 8.93 17.38
N CYS A 119 13.67 9.41 18.56
CA CYS A 119 14.38 10.68 18.73
C CYS A 119 13.57 11.98 18.58
N PHE A 120 12.24 11.92 18.45
CA PHE A 120 11.38 13.11 18.48
C PHE A 120 10.65 13.26 19.81
N ASP A 121 10.42 14.50 20.25
CA ASP A 121 9.61 14.89 21.39
C ASP A 121 8.44 15.78 20.92
N ALA A 122 7.35 15.82 21.69
CA ALA A 122 6.21 16.67 21.37
C ALA A 122 6.60 18.16 21.45
N PRO A 123 6.04 19.04 20.60
CA PRO A 123 6.29 20.47 20.71
C PRO A 123 5.68 21.02 22.00
N THR A 124 6.42 21.88 22.69
CA THR A 124 5.95 22.62 23.87
C THR A 124 5.35 23.97 23.53
N ALA A 125 5.57 24.46 22.31
CA ALA A 125 5.14 25.76 21.80
C ALA A 125 5.08 25.71 20.26
N PRO A 126 4.31 26.61 19.61
CA PRO A 126 4.35 26.74 18.16
C PRO A 126 5.77 27.11 17.71
N ASP A 127 6.25 26.51 16.63
CA ASP A 127 7.62 26.71 16.18
C ASP A 127 7.72 27.91 15.22
N PRO A 128 8.37 29.03 15.63
CA PRO A 128 8.51 30.20 14.77
C PRO A 128 9.33 29.90 13.50
N ASN A 129 10.25 28.92 13.55
CA ASN A 129 11.03 28.48 12.38
C ASN A 129 10.24 27.55 11.45
N ARG A 130 9.00 27.21 11.83
CA ARG A 130 8.03 26.46 11.04
C ARG A 130 6.70 27.22 10.97
N TYR A 131 6.77 28.55 10.89
CA TYR A 131 5.62 29.43 10.70
C TYR A 131 4.51 29.26 11.75
N GLY A 132 4.88 28.95 12.99
CA GLY A 132 3.95 28.80 14.11
C GLY A 132 3.18 27.46 14.13
N LEU A 133 3.62 26.47 13.33
CA LEU A 133 3.06 25.12 13.39
C LEU A 133 3.49 24.37 14.64
N TRP A 134 2.66 23.41 15.08
CA TRP A 134 2.93 22.53 16.20
C TRP A 134 3.39 21.16 15.70
N LEU A 135 4.64 21.10 15.22
CA LEU A 135 5.28 19.88 14.72
C LEU A 135 6.21 19.30 15.77
N ASP A 136 6.37 17.98 15.78
CA ASP A 136 7.27 17.30 16.71
C ASP A 136 8.72 17.74 16.46
N LYS A 137 9.48 17.85 17.56
CA LYS A 137 10.84 18.39 17.54
C LYS A 137 11.82 17.29 17.81
N ARG A 138 12.88 17.25 17.03
CA ARG A 138 13.96 16.30 17.29
C ARG A 138 14.70 16.67 18.57
N ARG A 139 15.01 15.67 19.37
CA ARG A 139 15.77 15.81 20.61
C ARG A 139 17.20 16.25 20.34
N SER A 140 17.70 17.21 21.11
CA SER A 140 19.04 17.81 20.95
C SER A 140 20.20 16.82 21.08
N GLY A 141 20.02 15.72 21.80
CA GLY A 141 21.03 14.66 21.97
C GLY A 141 21.03 13.59 20.87
N CYS A 142 20.14 13.66 19.89
CA CYS A 142 20.09 12.72 18.79
C CYS A 142 20.91 13.20 17.59
N PRO A 143 21.48 12.28 16.77
CA PRO A 143 22.16 12.64 15.53
C PRO A 143 21.27 13.50 14.62
N ALA A 144 21.86 14.24 13.68
CA ALA A 144 21.09 14.94 12.65
C ALA A 144 20.41 13.96 11.69
N ASP A 145 19.45 14.44 10.89
CA ASP A 145 18.67 13.59 9.99
C ASP A 145 19.47 13.64 8.71
N PRO A 146 20.12 12.54 8.30
CA PRO A 146 20.96 12.59 7.13
C PRO A 146 20.19 13.02 5.88
N PHE A 147 18.89 12.72 5.84
CA PHE A 147 18.02 13.06 4.72
C PHE A 147 17.70 14.56 4.65
N GLU A 148 17.90 15.32 5.74
CA GLU A 148 17.73 16.78 5.76
C GLU A 148 18.96 17.55 5.27
N ASN A 149 20.05 16.86 4.93
CA ASN A 149 21.29 17.48 4.46
C ASN A 149 21.08 18.16 3.09
N GLU A 150 20.79 19.47 3.09
CA GLU A 150 20.53 20.25 1.87
C GLU A 150 21.78 20.42 0.98
N GLN A 151 22.99 20.16 1.49
CA GLN A 151 24.21 20.17 0.67
C GLN A 151 24.34 18.88 -0.15
N LYS A 152 24.01 17.74 0.45
CA LYS A 152 24.05 16.43 -0.19
C LYS A 152 22.81 16.14 -1.04
N TYR A 153 21.65 16.59 -0.55
CA TYR A 153 20.33 16.36 -1.13
C TYR A 153 19.63 17.69 -1.46
N PRO A 154 20.23 18.57 -2.27
CA PRO A 154 19.71 19.92 -2.49
C PRO A 154 18.29 19.91 -3.07
N GLY A 155 17.36 20.57 -2.40
CA GLY A 155 15.96 20.63 -2.80
C GLY A 155 15.74 21.34 -4.13
N VAL A 156 14.61 21.02 -4.78
CA VAL A 156 14.24 21.58 -6.08
C VAL A 156 13.81 23.04 -5.94
N LYS A 157 14.54 23.94 -6.61
CA LYS A 157 14.18 25.36 -6.70
C LYS A 157 13.06 25.55 -7.72
N TYR A 158 11.84 25.78 -7.24
CA TYR A 158 10.63 25.93 -8.04
C TYR A 158 9.61 26.83 -7.32
N GLY A 159 8.90 27.70 -8.06
CA GLY A 159 7.98 28.66 -7.44
C GLY A 159 8.68 29.58 -6.45
N ALA A 160 8.26 29.54 -5.18
CA ALA A 160 8.84 30.23 -4.02
C ALA A 160 10.08 29.53 -3.44
N ARG A 161 10.26 28.21 -3.66
CA ARG A 161 11.41 27.44 -3.16
C ARG A 161 12.73 28.00 -3.69
N GLY A 162 13.64 28.35 -2.79
CA GLY A 162 14.93 28.97 -3.10
C GLY A 162 14.84 30.46 -3.46
N LYS A 163 13.67 31.09 -3.26
CA LYS A 163 13.47 32.55 -3.32
C LYS A 163 13.23 33.11 -1.91
N ASN A 164 11.97 33.29 -1.52
CA ASN A 164 11.55 33.79 -0.22
C ASN A 164 11.45 32.70 0.87
N ILE A 165 11.52 31.42 0.48
CA ILE A 165 11.59 30.27 1.39
C ILE A 165 12.74 29.34 0.97
N PRO A 166 13.30 28.53 1.89
CA PRO A 166 14.34 27.56 1.52
C PRO A 166 13.82 26.56 0.48
N ALA A 167 14.74 26.05 -0.35
CA ALA A 167 14.43 24.93 -1.24
C ALA A 167 14.29 23.61 -0.48
N GLY A 168 14.99 23.49 0.66
CA GLY A 168 14.97 22.31 1.51
C GLY A 168 15.83 21.17 0.97
N SER A 169 15.55 19.96 1.45
CA SER A 169 16.09 18.72 0.89
C SER A 169 15.06 18.07 -0.04
N TYR A 170 15.49 17.37 -1.09
CA TYR A 170 14.55 16.56 -1.90
C TYR A 170 14.05 15.29 -1.19
N TYR A 171 14.59 14.96 -0.01
CA TYR A 171 13.98 13.99 0.91
C TYR A 171 13.06 14.64 1.97
N GLY A 172 12.95 15.98 1.96
CA GLY A 172 12.14 16.75 2.90
C GLY A 172 12.68 16.72 4.33
N TYR A 173 11.99 17.40 5.23
CA TYR A 173 12.28 17.40 6.67
C TYR A 173 11.46 16.33 7.40
N ALA A 174 12.02 15.76 8.47
CA ALA A 174 11.32 14.85 9.34
C ALA A 174 10.14 15.54 10.01
N THR A 175 9.04 14.80 10.16
CA THR A 175 7.81 15.28 10.81
C THR A 175 7.66 14.78 12.24
N GLY A 176 8.53 13.85 12.67
CA GLY A 176 8.33 13.02 13.86
C GLY A 176 7.35 11.86 13.66
N THR A 177 6.83 11.66 12.45
CA THR A 177 6.04 10.49 12.07
C THR A 177 6.76 9.72 10.96
N VAL A 178 7.00 8.43 11.18
CA VAL A 178 7.70 7.58 10.21
C VAL A 178 6.93 7.55 8.89
N GLY A 179 7.64 7.80 7.78
CA GLY A 179 7.08 7.76 6.43
C GLY A 179 6.37 9.03 5.96
N LEU A 180 6.28 10.08 6.80
CA LEU A 180 5.79 11.40 6.39
C LEU A 180 6.91 12.44 6.44
N ARG A 181 7.07 13.19 5.34
CA ARG A 181 8.14 14.18 5.15
C ARG A 181 7.58 15.55 4.80
N LEU A 182 8.21 16.60 5.30
CA LEU A 182 7.76 17.99 5.18
C LEU A 182 8.56 18.73 4.11
N PHE A 183 7.88 19.33 3.14
CA PHE A 183 8.52 20.07 2.04
C PHE A 183 8.01 21.52 2.02
N PRO A 184 8.88 22.54 1.90
CA PRO A 184 8.43 23.93 1.73
C PRO A 184 7.43 24.03 0.56
N ASN A 185 6.32 24.73 0.70
CA ASN A 185 5.32 24.78 -0.39
C ASN A 185 5.77 25.79 -1.47
N PRO A 186 5.98 25.38 -2.74
CA PRO A 186 6.42 26.29 -3.79
C PRO A 186 5.39 27.38 -4.12
N ASP A 187 4.14 27.24 -3.70
CA ASP A 187 3.11 28.28 -3.86
C ASP A 187 3.13 29.31 -2.71
N PHE A 188 3.91 29.08 -1.64
CA PHE A 188 3.98 29.94 -0.46
C PHE A 188 4.91 31.15 -0.67
N ASP A 189 4.53 31.98 -1.63
CA ASP A 189 5.20 33.24 -1.97
C ASP A 189 5.02 34.32 -0.88
N GLU A 190 5.57 35.52 -1.12
CA GLU A 190 5.48 36.63 -0.16
C GLU A 190 4.03 37.07 0.13
N ALA A 191 3.10 36.90 -0.83
CA ALA A 191 1.70 37.25 -0.64
C ALA A 191 1.00 36.20 0.23
N ALA A 192 1.27 34.91 0.00
CA ALA A 192 0.82 33.82 0.85
C ALA A 192 1.38 33.94 2.28
N GLN A 193 2.66 34.27 2.43
CA GLN A 193 3.28 34.52 3.73
C GLN A 193 2.56 35.62 4.53
N LYS A 194 2.24 36.75 3.89
CA LYS A 194 1.50 37.85 4.54
C LYS A 194 0.07 37.47 4.95
N LYS A 195 -0.54 36.51 4.25
CA LYS A 195 -1.88 36.01 4.56
C LYS A 195 -1.88 34.88 5.58
N TRP A 196 -0.72 34.29 5.88
CA TRP A 196 -0.61 33.15 6.78
C TRP A 196 -0.90 33.55 8.23
N ASP A 197 -1.84 32.84 8.84
CA ASP A 197 -2.16 32.96 10.26
C ASP A 197 -2.20 31.55 10.87
N PRO A 198 -1.16 31.17 11.65
CA PRO A 198 -1.10 29.82 12.20
C PRO A 198 -2.16 29.56 13.25
N VAL A 199 -2.66 30.58 13.97
CA VAL A 199 -3.71 30.40 14.97
C VAL A 199 -5.03 30.10 14.28
N ARG A 200 -5.38 30.88 13.26
CA ARG A 200 -6.61 30.67 12.47
C ARG A 200 -6.56 29.39 11.66
N TYR A 201 -5.39 28.98 11.17
CA TYR A 201 -5.23 27.68 10.49
C TYR A 201 -5.72 26.50 11.35
N TYR A 202 -5.47 26.52 12.65
CA TYR A 202 -5.98 25.49 13.55
C TYR A 202 -7.42 25.75 13.99
N THR A 203 -7.78 27.00 14.29
CA THR A 203 -8.97 27.30 15.11
C THR A 203 -10.16 27.93 14.37
N ASP A 204 -9.98 28.36 13.11
CA ASP A 204 -11.01 29.09 12.36
C ASP A 204 -11.39 28.36 11.05
N PRO A 205 -12.54 27.65 11.04
CA PRO A 205 -13.02 26.95 9.85
C PRO A 205 -13.21 27.85 8.63
N SER A 206 -13.52 29.14 8.80
CA SER A 206 -13.68 30.08 7.68
C SER A 206 -12.34 30.42 7.00
N TYR A 207 -11.23 30.21 7.72
CA TYR A 207 -9.88 30.41 7.22
C TYR A 207 -9.31 29.14 6.61
N TYR A 208 -9.32 28.02 7.36
CA TYR A 208 -8.67 26.79 6.90
C TYR A 208 -9.47 25.99 5.88
N ASN A 209 -10.80 26.16 5.79
CA ASN A 209 -11.62 25.58 4.73
C ASN A 209 -11.73 26.52 3.52
N SER A 210 -10.61 27.09 3.09
CA SER A 210 -10.51 27.92 1.89
C SER A 210 -9.67 27.21 0.84
N LYS A 211 -10.19 27.12 -0.39
CA LYS A 211 -9.43 26.60 -1.54
C LYS A 211 -8.22 27.48 -1.91
N ASP A 212 -8.22 28.73 -1.46
CA ASP A 212 -7.17 29.72 -1.74
C ASP A 212 -6.13 29.81 -0.62
N LEU A 213 -6.29 29.04 0.47
CA LEU A 213 -5.29 28.99 1.53
C LEU A 213 -4.06 28.22 1.06
N VAL A 214 -2.93 28.92 0.96
CA VAL A 214 -1.63 28.30 0.74
C VAL A 214 -0.94 28.07 2.08
N ARG A 215 -0.72 26.80 2.41
CA ARG A 215 0.04 26.38 3.60
C ARG A 215 1.55 26.57 3.39
N PRO A 216 2.34 26.83 4.45
CA PRO A 216 3.80 26.99 4.34
C PRO A 216 4.53 25.73 3.88
N TYR A 217 3.93 24.56 4.09
CA TYR A 217 4.51 23.27 3.76
C TYR A 217 3.49 22.37 3.06
N ARG A 218 4.00 21.45 2.26
CA ARG A 218 3.31 20.27 1.77
C ARG A 218 3.85 19.04 2.51
N VAL A 219 3.01 18.04 2.73
CA VAL A 219 3.41 16.77 3.37
C VAL A 219 3.47 15.69 2.30
N ALA A 220 4.59 14.99 2.24
CA ALA A 220 4.84 13.87 1.35
C ALA A 220 4.79 12.55 2.12
N MET A 221 4.57 11.46 1.39
CA MET A 221 4.48 10.10 1.94
C MET A 221 5.52 9.19 1.29
N SER A 222 6.18 8.33 2.05
CA SER A 222 6.96 7.21 1.51
C SER A 222 6.21 5.88 1.62
N CYS A 223 6.71 4.82 0.98
CA CYS A 223 6.16 3.47 1.17
C CYS A 223 6.22 3.03 2.64
N GLY A 224 7.18 3.56 3.40
CA GLY A 224 7.36 3.34 4.83
C GLY A 224 6.10 3.62 5.66
N LEU A 225 5.27 4.60 5.31
CA LEU A 225 4.05 4.90 6.08
C LEU A 225 3.08 3.70 6.16
N CYS A 226 2.95 2.98 5.04
CA CYS A 226 2.00 1.86 4.92
C CYS A 226 2.64 0.51 5.25
N HIS A 227 3.97 0.43 5.30
CA HIS A 227 4.69 -0.85 5.40
C HIS A 227 5.55 -1.01 6.65
N ILE A 228 5.93 0.10 7.30
CA ILE A 228 6.66 0.05 8.57
C ILE A 228 5.66 -0.17 9.71
N GLY A 229 5.96 -1.13 10.57
CA GLY A 229 5.20 -1.40 11.79
C GLY A 229 6.04 -2.07 12.86
N PRO A 230 5.47 -2.32 14.05
CA PRO A 230 6.14 -3.04 15.12
C PRO A 230 6.61 -4.43 14.67
N ASN A 231 7.89 -4.72 14.88
CA ASN A 231 8.49 -6.01 14.62
C ASN A 231 7.87 -7.06 15.56
N PRO A 232 7.21 -8.12 15.06
CA PRO A 232 6.57 -9.13 15.90
C PRO A 232 7.53 -9.88 16.83
N VAL A 233 8.80 -10.05 16.46
CA VAL A 233 9.81 -10.71 17.32
C VAL A 233 10.56 -9.74 18.22
N LYS A 234 10.30 -8.43 18.08
CA LYS A 234 10.89 -7.38 18.93
C LYS A 234 9.90 -6.22 19.15
N PRO A 235 8.67 -6.51 19.63
CA PRO A 235 7.65 -5.47 19.77
C PRO A 235 8.12 -4.39 20.75
N PRO A 236 7.73 -3.12 20.55
CA PRO A 236 8.06 -2.06 21.49
C PRO A 236 7.36 -2.31 22.82
N ALA A 237 8.04 -1.99 23.93
CA ALA A 237 7.42 -2.00 25.26
C ALA A 237 6.39 -0.88 25.42
N ASP A 238 6.61 0.24 24.73
CA ASP A 238 5.68 1.36 24.59
C ASP A 238 5.58 1.73 23.10
N PRO A 239 4.44 1.47 22.44
CA PRO A 239 4.30 1.74 21.02
C PRO A 239 4.20 3.23 20.68
N GLU A 240 3.98 4.12 21.65
CA GLU A 240 4.11 5.57 21.46
C GLU A 240 5.58 6.03 21.52
N ASN A 241 6.49 5.21 22.04
CA ASN A 241 7.92 5.51 22.13
C ASN A 241 8.78 4.33 21.64
N PRO A 242 8.61 3.91 20.38
CA PRO A 242 9.40 2.82 19.82
C PRO A 242 10.87 3.22 19.65
N LYS A 243 11.73 2.22 19.58
CA LYS A 243 13.09 2.36 19.04
C LYS A 243 13.15 1.82 17.62
N TRP A 244 14.18 2.17 16.85
CA TRP A 244 14.39 1.62 15.51
C TRP A 244 14.44 0.08 15.51
N GLU A 245 15.09 -0.51 16.54
CA GLU A 245 15.13 -1.97 16.73
C GLU A 245 13.76 -2.64 16.91
N ASN A 246 12.72 -1.88 17.24
CA ASN A 246 11.36 -2.39 17.41
C ASN A 246 10.55 -2.37 16.11
N LEU A 247 11.12 -1.92 14.99
CA LEU A 247 10.39 -1.69 13.75
C LEU A 247 10.87 -2.61 12.63
N SER A 248 9.95 -2.96 11.73
CA SER A 248 10.20 -3.73 10.52
C SER A 248 9.60 -3.01 9.33
N SER A 249 10.34 -3.00 8.23
CA SER A 249 10.03 -2.35 6.96
C SER A 249 9.03 -3.14 6.10
N ASN A 250 8.76 -4.40 6.44
CA ASN A 250 8.05 -5.36 5.57
C ASN A 250 6.86 -6.06 6.23
N VAL A 251 6.49 -5.71 7.47
CA VAL A 251 5.35 -6.34 8.19
C VAL A 251 3.98 -5.80 7.77
N GLY A 252 3.94 -4.60 7.19
CA GLY A 252 2.69 -3.88 6.92
C GLY A 252 2.21 -3.08 8.14
N ALA A 253 1.61 -1.91 7.91
CA ALA A 253 1.03 -1.08 8.97
C ALA A 253 -0.31 -1.66 9.47
N GLN A 254 -0.25 -2.76 10.21
CA GLN A 254 -1.40 -3.55 10.68
C GLN A 254 -2.37 -2.78 11.60
N TYR A 255 -1.94 -1.63 12.12
CA TYR A 255 -2.66 -0.85 13.12
C TYR A 255 -3.27 0.44 12.55
N PHE A 256 -3.08 0.68 11.25
CA PHE A 256 -3.40 1.92 10.56
C PHE A 256 -4.92 2.19 10.51
N TRP A 257 -5.35 3.38 10.94
CA TRP A 257 -6.74 3.82 10.92
C TRP A 257 -7.00 4.86 9.82
N THR A 258 -7.39 4.38 8.64
CA THR A 258 -7.57 5.23 7.45
C THR A 258 -8.59 6.36 7.68
N ASP A 259 -9.72 6.09 8.32
CA ASP A 259 -10.76 7.07 8.61
C ASP A 259 -10.28 8.22 9.49
N ARG A 260 -9.33 7.97 10.39
CA ARG A 260 -8.76 8.97 11.28
C ARG A 260 -7.61 9.73 10.63
N ILE A 261 -6.79 9.04 9.84
CA ILE A 261 -5.60 9.62 9.20
C ILE A 261 -5.99 10.55 8.06
N PHE A 262 -6.96 10.13 7.23
CA PHE A 262 -7.36 10.84 6.02
C PHE A 262 -8.56 11.78 6.21
N VAL A 263 -9.23 11.72 7.37
CA VAL A 263 -10.25 12.69 7.78
C VAL A 263 -9.88 13.26 9.15
N TRP A 264 -9.09 14.34 9.15
CA TRP A 264 -8.37 14.82 10.34
C TRP A 264 -9.30 15.19 11.51
N ASN A 265 -10.54 15.60 11.24
CA ASN A 265 -11.51 15.98 12.27
C ASN A 265 -12.40 14.82 12.75
N GLY A 266 -12.42 13.68 12.05
CA GLY A 266 -13.22 12.50 12.39
C GLY A 266 -14.74 12.76 12.49
N ASP A 267 -15.30 13.66 11.68
CA ASP A 267 -16.73 13.99 11.72
C ASP A 267 -17.60 12.88 11.12
N ALA A 268 -18.22 12.07 11.98
CA ALA A 268 -19.08 10.96 11.57
C ALA A 268 -20.38 11.39 10.87
N SER A 269 -20.77 12.67 10.94
CA SER A 269 -21.89 13.19 10.15
C SER A 269 -21.51 13.50 8.69
N ASN A 270 -20.23 13.36 8.33
CA ASN A 270 -19.74 13.47 6.96
C ASN A 270 -19.78 12.09 6.27
N PHE A 271 -20.46 12.00 5.13
CA PHE A 271 -20.55 10.74 4.38
C PHE A 271 -19.17 10.24 3.90
N ALA A 272 -18.23 11.13 3.58
CA ALA A 272 -16.87 10.73 3.22
C ALA A 272 -16.16 10.00 4.39
N PHE A 273 -16.35 10.48 5.63
CA PHE A 273 -15.86 9.78 6.82
C PHE A 273 -16.49 8.39 6.93
N GLN A 274 -17.81 8.27 6.74
CA GLN A 274 -18.51 6.99 6.82
C GLN A 274 -17.99 5.96 5.80
N VAL A 275 -17.59 6.39 4.59
CA VAL A 275 -16.95 5.51 3.62
C VAL A 275 -15.62 4.98 4.16
N PHE A 276 -14.74 5.86 4.65
CA PHE A 276 -13.48 5.40 5.26
C PHE A 276 -13.69 4.57 6.52
N HIS A 277 -14.76 4.82 7.27
CA HIS A 277 -15.06 4.10 8.49
C HIS A 277 -15.39 2.61 8.23
N THR A 278 -15.72 2.23 6.99
CA THR A 278 -15.84 0.81 6.61
C THR A 278 -14.47 0.12 6.48
N TYR A 279 -13.36 0.87 6.54
CA TYR A 279 -12.00 0.37 6.35
C TYR A 279 -11.53 -0.07 7.73
N ARG A 280 -11.64 -1.36 8.01
CA ARG A 280 -11.22 -1.94 9.29
C ARG A 280 -9.74 -1.59 9.56
N PRO A 281 -9.31 -1.49 10.83
CA PRO A 281 -7.93 -1.14 11.15
C PRO A 281 -6.92 -2.03 10.44
N GLY A 282 -5.83 -1.45 9.95
CA GLY A 282 -4.82 -2.14 9.14
C GLY A 282 -5.25 -2.42 7.69
N THR A 283 -6.29 -1.76 7.19
CA THR A 283 -6.73 -1.83 5.80
C THR A 283 -6.81 -0.47 5.14
N LEU A 284 -6.51 -0.44 3.85
CA LEU A 284 -6.56 0.75 3.00
C LEU A 284 -7.05 0.36 1.61
N ASP A 285 -7.89 1.20 1.03
CA ASP A 285 -8.18 1.15 -0.40
C ASP A 285 -7.38 2.23 -1.12
N THR A 286 -6.34 1.82 -1.85
CA THR A 286 -5.54 2.76 -2.64
C THR A 286 -6.25 3.20 -3.90
N SER A 287 -7.30 2.47 -4.36
CA SER A 287 -8.09 2.91 -5.51
C SER A 287 -8.84 4.20 -5.20
N LEU A 288 -9.09 4.55 -3.94
CA LEU A 288 -9.76 5.81 -3.56
C LEU A 288 -9.27 7.03 -4.34
N VAL A 289 -7.95 7.15 -4.57
CA VAL A 289 -7.42 8.25 -5.38
C VAL A 289 -7.79 8.03 -6.85
N SER A 290 -7.38 6.92 -7.47
CA SER A 290 -7.76 6.53 -8.84
C SER A 290 -9.05 5.71 -8.86
N THR A 291 -10.15 6.30 -8.37
CA THR A 291 -11.36 5.56 -7.97
C THR A 291 -11.99 4.77 -9.11
N ASP A 292 -12.15 3.47 -8.89
CA ASP A 292 -12.98 2.58 -9.71
C ASP A 292 -14.43 2.50 -9.20
N ASN A 293 -14.77 3.32 -8.19
CA ASN A 293 -16.07 3.37 -7.51
C ASN A 293 -16.43 2.08 -6.76
N ILE A 294 -15.43 1.23 -6.47
CA ILE A 294 -15.59 0.02 -5.67
C ILE A 294 -14.92 0.26 -4.33
N ASN A 295 -15.71 0.37 -3.26
CA ASN A 295 -15.17 0.46 -1.90
C ASN A 295 -14.56 -0.89 -1.50
N ASN A 296 -13.24 -0.94 -1.41
CA ASN A 296 -12.48 -2.18 -1.37
C ASN A 296 -11.24 -2.07 -0.46
N PRO A 297 -11.43 -1.85 0.84
CA PRO A 297 -10.32 -1.79 1.77
C PRO A 297 -9.58 -3.13 1.82
N ARG A 298 -8.25 -3.09 1.66
CA ARG A 298 -7.38 -4.26 1.68
C ARG A 298 -6.30 -4.11 2.74
N THR A 299 -5.93 -5.19 3.43
CA THR A 299 -4.76 -5.21 4.33
C THR A 299 -3.48 -4.76 3.61
N MET A 300 -2.63 -4.01 4.30
CA MET A 300 -1.28 -3.74 3.80
C MET A 300 -0.51 -5.05 3.72
N ASN A 301 0.04 -5.38 2.55
CA ASN A 301 0.73 -6.66 2.34
C ASN A 301 2.02 -6.70 3.16
N ALA A 302 2.19 -7.74 3.98
CA ALA A 302 3.49 -8.13 4.46
C ALA A 302 4.31 -8.76 3.32
N VAL A 303 5.60 -8.44 3.27
CA VAL A 303 6.55 -9.02 2.29
C VAL A 303 7.43 -10.01 3.02
N TYR A 304 7.20 -11.30 2.80
CA TYR A 304 7.99 -12.39 3.38
C TYR A 304 8.56 -13.30 2.30
N GLN A 305 9.79 -13.77 2.51
CA GLN A 305 10.50 -14.73 1.69
C GLN A 305 10.52 -14.35 0.20
N LEU A 306 10.97 -13.13 -0.12
CA LEU A 306 10.97 -12.66 -1.51
C LEU A 306 11.78 -13.58 -2.44
N LEU A 307 12.97 -14.02 -2.02
CA LEU A 307 13.80 -14.90 -2.86
C LEU A 307 13.10 -16.25 -3.14
N PRO A 308 12.65 -17.03 -2.14
CA PRO A 308 11.86 -18.23 -2.41
C PRO A 308 10.62 -18.00 -3.30
N ARG A 309 9.88 -16.90 -3.12
CA ARG A 309 8.75 -16.54 -3.98
C ARG A 309 9.15 -16.32 -5.43
N LEU A 310 10.25 -15.59 -5.66
CA LEU A 310 10.76 -15.32 -7.00
C LEU A 310 11.19 -16.61 -7.70
N LEU A 311 11.82 -17.53 -6.99
CA LEU A 311 12.20 -18.84 -7.56
C LEU A 311 10.96 -19.70 -7.87
N GLU A 312 9.95 -19.69 -7.00
CA GLU A 312 8.69 -20.41 -7.21
C GLU A 312 7.85 -19.82 -8.37
N ALA A 313 8.02 -18.53 -8.69
CA ALA A 313 7.31 -17.88 -9.78
C ALA A 313 7.47 -18.62 -11.12
N LYS A 314 8.58 -19.35 -11.33
CA LYS A 314 8.79 -20.18 -12.53
C LYS A 314 7.72 -21.25 -12.73
N ARG A 315 7.10 -21.74 -11.66
CA ARG A 315 6.06 -22.77 -11.72
C ARG A 315 4.67 -22.20 -12.02
N TRP A 316 4.32 -21.05 -11.44
CA TRP A 316 2.94 -20.54 -11.47
C TRP A 316 2.76 -19.21 -12.17
N GLY A 317 3.81 -18.39 -12.18
CA GLY A 317 3.76 -16.95 -12.39
C GLY A 317 4.04 -16.49 -13.81
N GLN A 318 4.01 -17.39 -14.81
CA GLN A 318 4.26 -17.00 -16.19
C GLN A 318 3.16 -16.06 -16.71
N GLU A 319 3.56 -14.99 -17.38
CA GLU A 319 2.69 -14.00 -18.02
C GLU A 319 3.29 -13.57 -19.37
N ARG A 320 2.44 -13.13 -20.30
CA ARG A 320 2.84 -12.47 -21.55
C ARG A 320 2.51 -10.99 -21.50
N LEU A 321 3.47 -10.18 -21.93
CA LEU A 321 3.38 -8.73 -22.00
C LEU A 321 3.04 -8.27 -23.41
N ALA A 322 2.31 -7.16 -23.55
CA ALA A 322 2.05 -6.53 -24.83
C ALA A 322 2.00 -5.00 -24.73
N GLY A 323 2.22 -4.31 -25.86
CA GLY A 323 2.06 -2.85 -25.94
C GLY A 323 2.87 -2.08 -24.90
N GLY A 324 2.20 -1.19 -24.14
CA GLY A 324 2.83 -0.36 -23.12
C GLY A 324 3.42 -1.14 -21.93
N GLU A 325 2.97 -2.37 -21.70
CA GLU A 325 3.46 -3.25 -20.64
C GLU A 325 4.93 -3.62 -20.84
N LEU A 326 5.38 -3.72 -22.09
CA LEU A 326 6.77 -3.98 -22.47
C LEU A 326 7.72 -2.84 -22.07
N ASN A 327 7.20 -1.66 -21.73
CA ASN A 327 8.00 -0.54 -21.26
C ASN A 327 8.47 -0.69 -19.81
N ASN A 328 7.95 -1.67 -19.06
CA ASN A 328 8.44 -1.98 -17.72
C ASN A 328 9.88 -2.50 -17.79
N ARG A 329 10.74 -1.93 -16.96
CA ARG A 329 12.06 -2.51 -16.71
C ARG A 329 11.92 -3.92 -16.17
N GLN A 330 12.85 -4.80 -16.56
CA GLN A 330 12.92 -6.19 -16.12
C GLN A 330 14.21 -6.41 -15.34
N ILE A 331 14.30 -7.51 -14.57
CA ILE A 331 15.52 -7.84 -13.79
C ILE A 331 16.76 -7.86 -14.70
N ASN A 332 16.60 -8.30 -15.95
CA ASN A 332 17.65 -8.41 -16.96
C ASN A 332 18.21 -7.04 -17.42
N ASP A 333 17.53 -5.93 -17.12
CA ASP A 333 18.08 -4.58 -17.33
C ASP A 333 19.19 -4.23 -16.31
N TYR A 334 19.19 -4.91 -15.15
CA TYR A 334 20.08 -4.62 -14.01
C TYR A 334 21.12 -5.72 -13.78
N LEU A 335 20.73 -6.98 -14.00
CA LEU A 335 21.60 -8.14 -13.85
C LEU A 335 22.03 -8.67 -15.21
N LYS A 336 23.31 -9.06 -15.31
CA LYS A 336 23.86 -9.77 -16.47
C LYS A 336 23.72 -11.29 -16.30
N ASP A 337 23.95 -12.02 -17.38
CA ASP A 337 23.77 -13.47 -17.47
C ASP A 337 24.56 -14.23 -16.39
N GLY A 338 23.93 -15.25 -15.80
CA GLY A 338 24.51 -16.12 -14.76
C GLY A 338 23.79 -16.09 -13.40
N SER A 339 22.96 -15.07 -13.12
CA SER A 339 22.09 -15.07 -11.95
C SER A 339 20.81 -15.90 -12.20
N PRO A 340 20.35 -16.76 -11.27
CA PRO A 340 19.06 -17.44 -11.40
C PRO A 340 17.88 -16.49 -11.63
N LEU A 341 17.99 -15.25 -11.14
CA LEU A 341 16.94 -14.24 -11.26
C LEU A 341 16.77 -13.70 -12.70
N THR A 342 17.80 -13.77 -13.55
CA THR A 342 17.65 -13.33 -14.96
C THR A 342 16.76 -14.26 -15.78
N GLN A 343 16.46 -15.45 -15.26
CA GLN A 343 15.49 -16.35 -15.88
C GLN A 343 14.05 -15.83 -15.71
N LEU A 344 13.78 -14.88 -14.81
CA LEU A 344 12.43 -14.36 -14.55
C LEU A 344 11.91 -13.43 -15.65
N PHE A 345 12.70 -13.18 -16.68
CA PHE A 345 12.23 -12.59 -17.92
C PHE A 345 12.91 -13.29 -19.11
N GLN A 346 12.13 -13.57 -20.14
CA GLN A 346 12.59 -14.08 -21.42
C GLN A 346 12.04 -13.17 -22.52
N SER A 347 12.97 -12.53 -23.23
CA SER A 347 12.68 -11.72 -24.41
C SER A 347 11.92 -12.54 -25.48
N PRO A 348 10.95 -11.95 -26.19
CA PRO A 348 10.60 -10.53 -26.16
C PRO A 348 9.63 -10.11 -25.04
N ASP A 349 8.84 -11.03 -24.49
CA ASP A 349 7.58 -10.67 -23.82
C ASP A 349 7.17 -11.56 -22.63
N THR A 350 7.99 -12.54 -22.26
CA THR A 350 7.61 -13.51 -21.21
C THR A 350 8.21 -13.10 -19.88
N VAL A 351 7.37 -12.95 -18.86
CA VAL A 351 7.81 -12.63 -17.50
C VAL A 351 7.29 -13.66 -16.51
N TRP A 352 8.01 -13.87 -15.40
CA TRP A 352 7.56 -14.67 -14.28
C TRP A 352 7.41 -13.79 -13.04
N THR A 353 6.19 -13.71 -12.51
CA THR A 353 5.84 -12.86 -11.37
C THR A 353 5.53 -13.68 -10.11
N PRO A 354 5.97 -13.22 -8.93
CA PRO A 354 5.61 -13.85 -7.66
C PRO A 354 4.16 -13.57 -7.21
N ARG A 355 3.40 -12.74 -7.95
CA ARG A 355 1.98 -12.40 -7.70
C ARG A 355 1.71 -11.98 -6.24
N VAL A 356 2.52 -11.08 -5.68
CA VAL A 356 2.42 -10.60 -4.30
C VAL A 356 1.28 -9.59 -4.11
N LEU A 357 0.93 -8.83 -5.15
CA LEU A 357 -0.10 -7.81 -5.08
C LEU A 357 -1.49 -8.44 -5.23
N LYS A 358 -2.51 -7.74 -4.73
CA LYS A 358 -3.85 -8.32 -4.53
C LYS A 358 -4.72 -8.25 -5.78
N ASP A 359 -4.32 -7.45 -6.75
CA ASP A 359 -4.86 -7.32 -8.10
C ASP A 359 -3.76 -7.66 -9.12
N GLY A 360 -4.06 -7.58 -10.42
CA GLY A 360 -3.11 -7.96 -11.47
C GLY A 360 -1.93 -7.00 -11.70
N SER A 361 -1.78 -5.93 -10.92
CA SER A 361 -0.82 -4.85 -11.22
C SER A 361 0.64 -5.16 -10.82
N ASP A 362 0.98 -6.43 -10.62
CA ASP A 362 2.35 -6.98 -10.54
C ASP A 362 2.64 -8.07 -11.58
N SER A 363 1.69 -8.32 -12.49
CA SER A 363 1.83 -9.35 -13.53
C SER A 363 2.82 -8.97 -14.63
N VAL A 364 3.38 -7.76 -14.58
CA VAL A 364 4.47 -7.28 -15.45
C VAL A 364 5.89 -7.58 -14.93
N GLY A 365 6.00 -8.26 -13.77
CA GLY A 365 7.26 -8.58 -13.12
C GLY A 365 7.57 -7.69 -11.90
N VAL A 366 8.55 -8.12 -11.09
CA VAL A 366 8.86 -7.49 -9.79
C VAL A 366 9.30 -6.04 -9.91
N MET A 367 10.04 -5.69 -10.96
CA MET A 367 10.54 -4.33 -11.17
C MET A 367 9.38 -3.36 -11.51
N GLY A 368 8.48 -3.75 -12.41
CA GLY A 368 7.27 -2.97 -12.70
C GLY A 368 6.36 -2.82 -11.47
N ALA A 369 6.20 -3.89 -10.68
CA ALA A 369 5.44 -3.86 -9.44
C ALA A 369 6.00 -2.85 -8.42
N LEU A 370 7.32 -2.85 -8.20
CA LEU A 370 7.98 -1.93 -7.27
C LEU A 370 8.01 -0.48 -7.78
N ASN A 371 8.10 -0.25 -9.09
CA ASN A 371 8.02 1.11 -9.64
C ASN A 371 6.62 1.71 -9.46
N ARG A 372 5.57 0.91 -9.71
CA ARG A 372 4.18 1.37 -9.70
C ARG A 372 3.72 1.85 -8.33
N VAL A 373 4.20 1.27 -7.22
CA VAL A 373 3.76 1.71 -5.89
C VAL A 373 4.09 3.17 -5.61
N TYR A 374 5.15 3.72 -6.22
CA TYR A 374 5.49 5.14 -6.10
C TYR A 374 4.52 6.05 -6.88
N LEU A 375 4.09 5.64 -8.08
CA LEU A 375 3.01 6.34 -8.80
C LEU A 375 1.71 6.33 -7.96
N ASN A 376 1.39 5.19 -7.37
CA ASN A 376 0.18 5.01 -6.56
C ASN A 376 0.15 5.89 -5.28
N ILE A 377 1.31 6.27 -4.74
CA ILE A 377 1.40 7.25 -3.63
C ILE A 377 1.65 8.69 -4.12
N GLY A 378 1.70 8.93 -5.43
CA GLY A 378 1.63 10.26 -6.03
C GLY A 378 2.87 10.77 -6.77
N THR A 379 3.88 9.94 -7.02
CA THR A 379 4.96 10.32 -7.94
C THR A 379 4.37 10.70 -9.29
N PHE A 380 4.80 11.83 -9.85
CA PHE A 380 4.30 12.40 -11.11
C PHE A 380 2.77 12.67 -11.15
N SER A 381 2.24 13.17 -10.03
CA SER A 381 0.83 13.57 -9.89
C SER A 381 0.35 14.64 -10.88
N GLU A 382 1.27 15.37 -11.53
CA GLU A 382 0.99 16.33 -12.58
C GLU A 382 0.27 15.69 -13.76
N GLU A 383 0.73 14.51 -14.16
CA GLU A 383 0.13 13.71 -15.24
C GLU A 383 -0.94 12.77 -14.68
N TRP A 384 -0.64 12.06 -13.59
CA TRP A 384 -1.53 11.02 -13.05
C TRP A 384 -2.95 11.51 -12.79
N LEU A 385 -3.10 12.70 -12.19
CA LEU A 385 -4.40 13.31 -11.88
C LEU A 385 -5.16 13.83 -13.12
N LEU A 386 -4.55 13.78 -14.31
CA LEU A 386 -5.25 14.07 -15.58
C LEU A 386 -6.01 12.86 -16.12
N HIS A 387 -5.79 11.65 -15.60
CA HIS A 387 -6.41 10.43 -16.12
C HIS A 387 -7.76 10.10 -15.48
N PHE A 388 -8.10 10.71 -14.34
CA PHE A 388 -9.33 10.42 -13.59
C PHE A 388 -9.73 11.62 -12.72
N ASN A 389 -10.91 11.56 -12.09
CA ASN A 389 -11.31 12.48 -11.03
C ASN A 389 -10.99 11.84 -9.69
N ALA A 390 -10.10 12.44 -8.90
CA ALA A 390 -9.74 11.89 -7.61
C ALA A 390 -10.93 11.88 -6.63
N LEU A 391 -11.04 10.85 -5.78
CA LEU A 391 -12.01 10.67 -4.69
C LEU A 391 -13.48 10.46 -5.10
N VAL A 392 -14.03 11.27 -6.01
CA VAL A 392 -15.48 11.29 -6.33
C VAL A 392 -15.82 10.61 -7.67
N GLY A 393 -14.82 10.30 -8.50
CA GLY A 393 -15.02 9.58 -9.77
C GLY A 393 -15.78 10.38 -10.83
N GLY A 394 -16.42 9.68 -11.77
CA GLY A 394 -17.27 10.28 -12.82
C GLY A 394 -16.57 10.67 -14.14
N LYS A 395 -15.24 10.68 -14.16
CA LYS A 395 -14.45 10.81 -15.41
C LYS A 395 -14.00 9.43 -15.88
N PRO A 396 -14.14 9.09 -17.18
CA PRO A 396 -13.55 7.87 -17.72
C PRO A 396 -12.06 7.81 -17.43
N VAL A 397 -11.62 6.70 -16.84
CA VAL A 397 -10.21 6.48 -16.50
C VAL A 397 -9.44 6.13 -17.78
N SER A 398 -8.22 6.65 -17.92
CA SER A 398 -7.29 6.25 -18.99
C SER A 398 -5.94 5.79 -18.43
N PRO A 399 -5.14 5.03 -19.20
CA PRO A 399 -3.84 4.53 -18.75
C PRO A 399 -2.81 5.63 -18.42
N ILE A 400 -2.06 5.44 -17.34
CA ILE A 400 -0.78 6.16 -17.15
C ILE A 400 0.32 5.44 -17.93
N GLU A 401 0.82 6.09 -18.98
CA GLU A 401 1.83 5.50 -19.85
C GLU A 401 3.24 5.59 -19.26
N ILE A 402 3.95 4.47 -19.20
CA ILE A 402 5.32 4.43 -18.66
C ILE A 402 6.29 5.26 -19.53
N SER A 403 6.10 5.26 -20.85
CA SER A 403 6.86 6.07 -21.80
C SER A 403 6.74 7.56 -21.47
N VAL A 404 5.52 8.05 -21.26
CA VAL A 404 5.24 9.44 -20.87
C VAL A 404 5.88 9.76 -19.54
N ALA A 405 5.69 8.91 -18.53
CA ALA A 405 6.28 9.11 -17.21
C ALA A 405 7.81 9.20 -17.27
N ARG A 406 8.47 8.32 -18.02
CA ARG A 406 9.93 8.31 -18.17
C ARG A 406 10.46 9.53 -18.93
N THR A 407 9.74 10.03 -19.92
CA THR A 407 10.15 11.20 -20.70
C THR A 407 9.93 12.51 -19.94
N ASN A 408 8.82 12.62 -19.20
CA ASN A 408 8.35 13.91 -18.69
C ASN A 408 8.55 14.10 -17.17
N SER A 409 8.87 13.04 -16.42
CA SER A 409 9.09 13.12 -14.98
C SER A 409 10.51 12.75 -14.59
N ALA A 410 11.25 13.73 -14.06
CA ALA A 410 12.55 13.50 -13.45
C ALA A 410 12.42 12.63 -12.18
N TYR A 411 11.34 12.77 -11.42
CA TYR A 411 11.09 11.98 -10.21
C TYR A 411 10.77 10.52 -10.52
N PHE A 412 9.95 10.22 -11.53
CA PHE A 412 9.66 8.85 -11.94
C PHE A 412 10.92 8.15 -12.44
N ALA A 413 11.67 8.77 -13.34
CA ALA A 413 12.92 8.21 -13.83
C ALA A 413 13.97 8.02 -12.72
N ALA A 414 14.04 8.94 -11.74
CA ALA A 414 14.88 8.76 -10.55
C ALA A 414 14.42 7.59 -9.68
N THR A 415 13.11 7.35 -9.59
CA THR A 415 12.54 6.21 -8.86
C THR A 415 12.90 4.88 -9.56
N GLU A 416 12.76 4.79 -10.89
CA GLU A 416 13.16 3.59 -11.64
C GLU A 416 14.66 3.27 -11.48
N ASN A 417 15.52 4.29 -11.40
CA ASN A 417 16.95 4.11 -11.20
C ASN A 417 17.31 3.53 -9.82
N GLN A 418 16.46 3.74 -8.80
CA GLN A 418 16.69 3.30 -7.43
C GLN A 418 16.00 1.97 -7.09
N THR A 419 15.06 1.53 -7.92
CA THR A 419 14.16 0.43 -7.57
C THR A 419 14.87 -0.92 -7.44
N PHE A 420 15.94 -1.16 -8.20
CA PHE A 420 16.68 -2.43 -8.10
C PHE A 420 17.35 -2.60 -6.73
N ALA A 421 17.86 -1.52 -6.15
CA ALA A 421 18.39 -1.52 -4.79
C ALA A 421 17.31 -1.90 -3.76
N THR A 422 16.06 -1.46 -3.96
CA THR A 422 14.93 -1.85 -3.11
C THR A 422 14.64 -3.35 -3.21
N ALA A 423 14.71 -3.92 -4.42
CA ALA A 423 14.58 -5.36 -4.59
C ALA A 423 15.71 -6.12 -3.87
N GLN A 424 16.96 -5.65 -3.96
CA GLN A 424 18.11 -6.24 -3.25
C GLN A 424 17.91 -6.21 -1.73
N PHE A 425 17.43 -5.09 -1.18
CA PHE A 425 17.07 -4.99 0.23
C PHE A 425 16.07 -6.09 0.64
N PHE A 426 14.97 -6.25 -0.11
CA PHE A 426 13.96 -7.25 0.23
C PHE A 426 14.42 -8.70 0.05
N LEU A 427 15.36 -8.98 -0.85
CA LEU A 427 15.97 -10.31 -0.93
C LEU A 427 16.67 -10.71 0.38
N LYS A 428 17.03 -9.73 1.23
CA LYS A 428 17.76 -9.94 2.47
C LYS A 428 16.93 -9.74 3.74
N SER A 429 16.00 -8.79 3.75
CA SER A 429 15.24 -8.39 4.95
C SER A 429 13.91 -9.12 5.15
N THR A 430 13.44 -9.89 4.16
CA THR A 430 12.09 -10.47 4.19
C THR A 430 12.01 -11.83 4.88
N GLY A 431 12.92 -12.13 5.82
CA GLY A 431 12.88 -13.36 6.59
C GLY A 431 11.58 -13.52 7.39
N PRO A 432 11.15 -14.76 7.68
CA PRO A 432 9.97 -15.02 8.51
C PRO A 432 10.18 -14.57 9.96
N HIS A 433 9.13 -14.04 10.58
CA HIS A 433 9.06 -13.75 12.00
C HIS A 433 8.44 -14.95 12.73
N TYR A 434 9.26 -15.84 13.26
CA TYR A 434 8.77 -17.03 13.97
C TYR A 434 8.30 -16.68 15.38
N LEU A 435 7.18 -17.26 15.81
CA LEU A 435 6.64 -17.07 17.17
C LEU A 435 7.64 -17.49 18.26
N LYS A 436 8.38 -18.57 18.04
CA LYS A 436 9.43 -19.05 18.98
C LYS A 436 10.55 -18.04 19.22
N ASP A 437 10.77 -17.12 18.27
CA ASP A 437 11.82 -16.10 18.38
C ASP A 437 11.28 -14.82 19.05
N ALA A 438 9.96 -14.74 19.30
CA ALA A 438 9.33 -13.61 19.95
C ALA A 438 9.40 -13.71 21.48
N PRO A 439 9.41 -12.59 22.23
CA PRO A 439 9.47 -12.59 23.69
C PRO A 439 8.35 -13.43 24.32
N GLY A 440 8.73 -14.49 25.03
CA GLY A 440 7.79 -15.42 25.67
C GLY A 440 6.96 -16.24 24.70
N GLY A 441 7.29 -16.28 23.40
CA GLY A 441 6.52 -16.98 22.38
C GLY A 441 6.49 -18.50 22.53
N ASP A 442 7.53 -19.09 23.11
CA ASP A 442 7.63 -20.53 23.38
C ASP A 442 6.47 -21.08 24.23
N LYS A 443 5.83 -20.25 25.07
CA LYS A 443 4.68 -20.67 25.88
C LYS A 443 3.42 -20.97 25.07
N TYR A 444 3.36 -20.50 23.82
CA TYR A 444 2.24 -20.69 22.91
C TYR A 444 2.46 -21.81 21.89
N VAL A 445 3.65 -22.40 21.86
CA VAL A 445 3.98 -23.49 20.94
C VAL A 445 3.87 -24.82 21.70
N THR A 446 2.90 -25.66 21.32
CA THR A 446 2.76 -26.98 21.92
C THR A 446 3.97 -27.87 21.59
N LYS A 447 4.41 -28.64 22.58
CA LYS A 447 5.48 -29.65 22.44
C LYS A 447 4.94 -31.06 22.22
N ASP A 448 3.61 -31.23 22.26
CA ASP A 448 2.95 -32.50 22.04
C ASP A 448 3.05 -32.90 20.55
N GLN A 449 3.91 -33.89 20.29
CA GLN A 449 4.16 -34.39 18.94
C GLN A 449 2.93 -35.03 18.30
N ALA A 450 2.02 -35.62 19.08
CA ALA A 450 0.80 -36.20 18.53
C ALA A 450 -0.13 -35.10 18.01
N VAL A 451 -0.26 -34.00 18.76
CA VAL A 451 -1.03 -32.81 18.34
C VAL A 451 -0.39 -32.16 17.11
N LEU A 452 0.93 -31.95 17.11
CA LEU A 452 1.65 -31.37 15.97
C LEU A 452 1.51 -32.23 14.72
N ASN A 453 1.68 -33.55 14.83
CA ASN A 453 1.53 -34.47 13.71
C ASN A 453 0.08 -34.49 13.18
N ARG A 454 -0.92 -34.45 14.06
CA ARG A 454 -2.32 -34.32 13.65
C ARG A 454 -2.57 -33.01 12.89
N GLY A 455 -2.03 -31.90 13.38
CA GLY A 455 -2.09 -30.59 12.72
C GLY A 455 -1.44 -30.59 11.33
N LYS A 456 -0.25 -31.19 11.21
CA LYS A 456 0.45 -31.38 9.92
C LYS A 456 -0.40 -32.16 8.92
N ILE A 457 -1.02 -33.26 9.34
CA ILE A 457 -1.91 -34.07 8.48
C ILE A 457 -3.13 -33.26 8.04
N ALA A 458 -3.80 -32.57 8.98
CA ALA A 458 -4.95 -31.73 8.66
C ALA A 458 -4.60 -30.63 7.66
N PHE A 459 -3.44 -29.99 7.83
CA PHE A 459 -2.91 -28.99 6.91
C PHE A 459 -2.63 -29.58 5.52
N ALA A 460 -1.96 -30.73 5.45
CA ALA A 460 -1.63 -31.40 4.20
C ALA A 460 -2.87 -31.74 3.35
N GLU A 461 -3.94 -32.21 3.99
CA GLU A 461 -5.14 -32.68 3.29
C GLU A 461 -6.08 -31.55 2.86
N ASN A 462 -6.14 -30.47 3.63
CA ASN A 462 -7.17 -29.44 3.49
C ASN A 462 -6.63 -28.07 3.05
N CYS A 463 -5.41 -27.69 3.46
CA CYS A 463 -4.90 -26.33 3.29
C CYS A 463 -3.75 -26.23 2.29
N ALA A 464 -2.86 -27.21 2.27
CA ALA A 464 -1.59 -27.13 1.57
C ALA A 464 -1.72 -26.93 0.05
N ARG A 465 -2.81 -27.42 -0.56
CA ARG A 465 -3.12 -27.22 -1.99
C ARG A 465 -3.18 -25.74 -2.41
N CYS A 466 -3.49 -24.82 -1.49
CA CYS A 466 -3.48 -23.37 -1.73
C CYS A 466 -2.36 -22.65 -0.97
N HIS A 467 -1.94 -23.22 0.16
CA HIS A 467 -1.03 -22.59 1.11
C HIS A 467 0.34 -23.29 1.21
N SER A 468 0.87 -23.82 0.10
CA SER A 468 2.23 -24.37 0.05
C SER A 468 2.84 -24.13 -1.33
N SER A 469 4.10 -23.67 -1.38
CA SER A 469 4.89 -23.72 -2.61
C SER A 469 5.53 -25.10 -2.83
N LYS A 470 5.73 -25.86 -1.74
CA LYS A 470 6.15 -27.26 -1.83
C LYS A 470 4.94 -28.14 -2.09
N LEU A 471 4.72 -28.54 -3.34
CA LEU A 471 3.61 -29.39 -3.77
C LEU A 471 4.15 -30.64 -4.49
N PRO A 472 3.44 -31.78 -4.44
CA PRO A 472 3.80 -32.97 -5.20
C PRO A 472 3.99 -32.64 -6.69
N PRO A 473 4.89 -33.34 -7.39
CA PRO A 473 4.90 -33.29 -8.85
C PRO A 473 3.60 -33.94 -9.38
N PRO A 474 2.98 -33.38 -10.44
CA PRO A 474 1.81 -33.98 -11.03
C PRO A 474 2.15 -35.34 -11.65
N PRO A 475 1.27 -36.36 -11.56
CA PRO A 475 1.52 -37.68 -12.13
C PRO A 475 1.53 -37.67 -13.68
N VAL A 476 0.89 -36.68 -14.31
CA VAL A 476 0.95 -36.44 -15.76
C VAL A 476 1.13 -34.93 -16.03
N PRO A 477 1.82 -34.54 -17.12
CA PRO A 477 1.98 -33.13 -17.48
C PRO A 477 0.63 -32.40 -17.61
N GLY A 478 0.56 -31.16 -17.11
CA GLY A 478 -0.60 -30.28 -17.26
C GLY A 478 -1.71 -30.43 -16.22
N LEU A 479 -1.51 -31.23 -15.16
CA LEU A 479 -2.38 -31.20 -13.97
C LEU A 479 -2.02 -30.07 -13.01
N ASP A 480 -0.76 -29.64 -12.99
CA ASP A 480 -0.43 -28.35 -12.40
C ASP A 480 -0.48 -27.26 -13.48
N PRO A 481 -0.95 -26.04 -13.15
CA PRO A 481 -1.01 -24.95 -14.11
C PRO A 481 0.27 -24.72 -14.92
N ASN A 482 1.48 -24.98 -14.40
CA ASN A 482 2.75 -24.86 -15.14
C ASN A 482 2.84 -23.57 -16.01
N GLY A 483 2.52 -22.42 -15.42
CA GLY A 483 2.47 -21.14 -16.14
C GLY A 483 1.19 -20.87 -16.95
N CYS A 484 0.16 -21.73 -16.86
CA CYS A 484 -1.14 -21.49 -17.48
C CYS A 484 -1.75 -20.18 -16.97
N THR A 485 -2.08 -19.30 -17.91
CA THR A 485 -2.63 -17.95 -17.71
C THR A 485 -3.48 -17.60 -18.95
N GLY A 486 -4.20 -16.48 -18.92
CA GLY A 486 -5.07 -16.04 -20.02
C GLY A 486 -6.39 -16.81 -20.13
N LYS A 487 -6.97 -16.80 -21.34
CA LYS A 487 -8.35 -17.25 -21.62
C LYS A 487 -8.68 -18.68 -21.16
N ASP A 488 -7.69 -19.57 -21.16
CA ASP A 488 -7.87 -20.99 -20.83
C ASP A 488 -7.62 -21.31 -19.34
N TYR A 489 -7.35 -20.29 -18.52
CA TYR A 489 -6.94 -20.44 -17.13
C TYR A 489 -7.87 -21.32 -16.28
N LEU A 490 -9.19 -21.17 -16.43
CA LEU A 490 -10.17 -21.95 -15.65
C LEU A 490 -10.13 -23.44 -15.98
N SER A 491 -9.76 -23.82 -17.21
CA SER A 491 -9.58 -25.23 -17.58
C SER A 491 -8.42 -25.86 -16.80
N CYS A 492 -7.29 -25.15 -16.72
CA CYS A 492 -6.13 -25.57 -15.93
C CYS A 492 -6.45 -25.60 -14.43
N TRP A 493 -7.12 -24.56 -13.93
CA TRP A 493 -7.55 -24.45 -12.53
C TRP A 493 -8.43 -25.64 -12.12
N ASN A 494 -9.43 -25.99 -12.92
CA ASN A 494 -10.35 -27.08 -12.59
C ASN A 494 -9.62 -28.42 -12.53
N LYS A 495 -8.73 -28.71 -13.49
CA LYS A 495 -7.89 -29.93 -13.46
C LYS A 495 -7.03 -30.02 -12.21
N TYR A 496 -6.39 -28.91 -11.83
CA TYR A 496 -5.60 -28.84 -10.61
C TYR A 496 -6.45 -29.06 -9.37
N TRP A 497 -7.60 -28.39 -9.30
CA TRP A 497 -8.51 -28.49 -8.17
C TRP A 497 -8.99 -29.94 -7.97
N ASP A 498 -9.44 -30.58 -9.03
CA ASP A 498 -9.90 -31.98 -9.01
C ASP A 498 -8.76 -32.94 -8.60
N TRP A 499 -7.56 -32.77 -9.18
CA TRP A 499 -6.40 -33.59 -8.83
C TRP A 499 -6.03 -33.47 -7.35
N THR A 500 -6.03 -32.25 -6.80
CA THR A 500 -5.66 -32.03 -5.39
C THR A 500 -6.66 -32.66 -4.40
N GLN A 501 -7.85 -33.05 -4.84
CA GLN A 501 -8.84 -33.75 -4.02
C GLN A 501 -8.58 -35.26 -3.92
N THR A 502 -7.77 -35.83 -4.81
CA THR A 502 -7.47 -37.27 -4.86
C THR A 502 -6.65 -37.75 -3.65
N ASP A 503 -6.79 -39.03 -3.32
CA ASP A 503 -6.00 -39.66 -2.26
C ASP A 503 -4.51 -39.75 -2.60
N ASP A 504 -4.17 -39.89 -3.89
CA ASP A 504 -2.78 -39.85 -4.37
C ASP A 504 -2.13 -38.51 -3.99
N PHE A 505 -2.74 -37.38 -4.36
CA PHE A 505 -2.23 -36.07 -3.99
C PHE A 505 -2.10 -35.91 -2.47
N LYS A 506 -3.17 -36.23 -1.72
CA LYS A 506 -3.19 -36.09 -0.26
C LYS A 506 -2.11 -36.94 0.40
N SER A 507 -1.88 -38.17 -0.07
CA SER A 507 -0.84 -39.05 0.47
C SER A 507 0.57 -38.50 0.27
N LYS A 508 0.88 -38.01 -0.93
CA LYS A 508 2.16 -37.37 -1.25
C LYS A 508 2.34 -36.07 -0.48
N MET A 509 1.27 -35.27 -0.36
CA MET A 509 1.31 -34.03 0.39
C MET A 509 1.55 -34.27 1.88
N ARG A 510 0.96 -35.32 2.48
CA ARG A 510 1.28 -35.72 3.87
C ARG A 510 2.77 -36.00 4.04
N ALA A 511 3.38 -36.74 3.12
CA ALA A 511 4.82 -37.02 3.17
C ALA A 511 5.65 -35.73 3.11
N ILE A 512 5.28 -34.78 2.25
CA ILE A 512 5.96 -33.47 2.13
C ILE A 512 5.81 -32.64 3.41
N VAL A 513 4.60 -32.54 3.99
CA VAL A 513 4.36 -31.72 5.19
C VAL A 513 5.00 -32.31 6.44
N LEU A 514 5.11 -33.65 6.52
CA LEU A 514 5.72 -34.33 7.65
C LEU A 514 7.25 -34.21 7.66
N ALA A 515 7.88 -33.90 6.53
CA ALA A 515 9.32 -33.71 6.45
C ALA A 515 9.81 -32.54 7.33
N ASP A 516 11.00 -32.70 7.93
CA ASP A 516 11.58 -31.72 8.86
C ASP A 516 11.91 -30.38 8.18
N ASP A 517 12.20 -30.41 6.88
CA ASP A 517 12.52 -29.23 6.09
C ASP A 517 11.29 -28.57 5.44
N PHE A 518 10.07 -29.02 5.75
CA PHE A 518 8.85 -28.53 5.09
C PHE A 518 8.72 -27.00 5.08
N LEU A 519 9.10 -26.33 6.17
CA LEU A 519 9.02 -24.87 6.30
C LEU A 519 10.19 -24.13 5.63
N LYS A 520 11.32 -24.80 5.38
CA LYS A 520 12.49 -24.19 4.73
C LYS A 520 12.14 -23.82 3.29
N ASP A 521 12.28 -22.54 2.95
CA ASP A 521 11.98 -21.98 1.61
C ASP A 521 10.53 -22.22 1.12
N ASN A 522 9.61 -22.57 2.03
CA ASN A 522 8.19 -22.69 1.73
C ASN A 522 7.48 -21.39 2.10
N VAL A 523 6.95 -20.71 1.08
CA VAL A 523 6.27 -19.41 1.23
C VAL A 523 4.87 -19.54 1.79
N LEU A 524 4.42 -20.77 2.07
CA LEU A 524 3.08 -21.09 2.60
C LEU A 524 1.95 -20.47 1.77
N SER A 525 2.14 -20.45 0.45
CA SER A 525 1.22 -20.01 -0.58
C SER A 525 1.64 -20.63 -1.90
N ALA A 526 0.68 -21.01 -2.74
CA ALA A 526 0.93 -21.46 -4.10
C ALA A 526 0.86 -20.31 -5.13
N GLU A 527 0.58 -19.07 -4.69
CA GLU A 527 0.60 -17.81 -5.47
C GLU A 527 -0.17 -17.81 -6.81
N PHE A 528 -1.04 -18.80 -7.06
CA PHE A 528 -1.96 -18.82 -8.19
C PHE A 528 -3.20 -17.94 -7.95
N ARG A 529 -4.04 -17.79 -8.98
CA ARG A 529 -5.27 -17.01 -8.93
C ARG A 529 -6.47 -17.91 -8.60
N VAL A 530 -7.06 -17.74 -7.43
CA VAL A 530 -8.25 -18.52 -7.01
C VAL A 530 -9.51 -17.79 -7.46
N PRO A 531 -10.44 -18.46 -8.17
CA PRO A 531 -11.72 -17.85 -8.52
C PRO A 531 -12.56 -17.61 -7.26
N VAL A 532 -13.17 -16.43 -7.16
CA VAL A 532 -13.98 -16.04 -5.98
C VAL A 532 -15.23 -16.92 -5.82
N THR A 533 -15.65 -17.64 -6.86
CA THR A 533 -16.70 -18.67 -6.78
C THR A 533 -16.34 -19.82 -5.85
N LEU A 534 -15.03 -20.09 -5.65
CA LEU A 534 -14.54 -21.02 -4.65
C LEU A 534 -14.41 -20.36 -3.27
N THR A 535 -13.72 -19.22 -3.18
CA THR A 535 -13.38 -18.62 -1.87
C THR A 535 -14.58 -18.01 -1.15
N ARG A 536 -15.57 -17.52 -1.91
CA ARG A 536 -16.79 -16.87 -1.40
C ARG A 536 -16.51 -15.74 -0.39
N THR A 537 -15.37 -15.08 -0.55
CA THR A 537 -14.99 -13.90 0.23
C THR A 537 -15.66 -12.64 -0.34
N ASN A 538 -15.44 -11.48 0.31
CA ASN A 538 -15.91 -10.19 -0.21
C ASN A 538 -15.45 -9.99 -1.68
N ALA A 539 -16.40 -9.68 -2.56
CA ALA A 539 -16.18 -9.62 -4.00
C ALA A 539 -15.61 -8.28 -4.50
N CYS A 540 -15.54 -7.23 -3.67
CA CYS A 540 -15.00 -5.93 -4.07
C CYS A 540 -13.53 -6.05 -4.52
N SER A 541 -12.72 -6.87 -3.85
CA SER A 541 -11.32 -7.11 -4.23
C SER A 541 -11.16 -7.69 -5.63
N PRO A 542 -11.78 -8.84 -5.96
CA PRO A 542 -11.70 -9.41 -7.30
C PRO A 542 -12.45 -8.60 -8.38
N LEU A 543 -13.28 -7.62 -8.02
CA LEU A 543 -13.97 -6.75 -8.98
C LEU A 543 -13.20 -5.51 -9.40
N ALA A 544 -12.11 -5.18 -8.69
CA ALA A 544 -11.33 -3.97 -8.95
C ALA A 544 -10.92 -3.84 -10.43
N THR A 545 -11.01 -2.62 -10.95
CA THR A 545 -10.84 -2.38 -12.38
C THR A 545 -9.53 -1.69 -12.74
N ASN A 546 -8.75 -1.21 -11.77
CA ASN A 546 -7.59 -0.38 -12.11
C ASN A 546 -6.52 -1.09 -12.95
N ALA A 547 -6.39 -2.42 -12.84
CA ALA A 547 -5.41 -3.23 -13.56
C ALA A 547 -5.96 -3.90 -14.84
N ILE A 548 -7.08 -3.43 -15.39
CA ILE A 548 -7.64 -3.99 -16.64
C ILE A 548 -7.22 -3.15 -17.86
N ARG A 549 -7.54 -3.64 -19.06
CA ARG A 549 -7.33 -2.91 -20.32
C ARG A 549 -7.89 -1.49 -20.26
N ASP A 550 -7.14 -0.54 -20.81
CA ASP A 550 -7.54 0.87 -20.94
C ASP A 550 -7.85 1.57 -19.60
N ASN A 551 -7.34 1.04 -18.48
CA ASN A 551 -7.50 1.63 -17.15
C ASN A 551 -6.15 2.10 -16.58
N ILE A 552 -6.16 2.72 -15.40
CA ILE A 552 -5.01 3.47 -14.88
C ILE A 552 -3.72 2.65 -14.81
N TRP A 553 -3.79 1.38 -14.40
CA TRP A 553 -2.63 0.48 -14.30
C TRP A 553 -2.50 -0.48 -15.50
N ASP A 554 -3.07 -0.12 -16.65
CA ASP A 554 -2.97 -0.92 -17.87
C ASP A 554 -1.51 -1.24 -18.21
N ASN A 555 -0.61 -0.26 -18.24
CA ASN A 555 0.82 -0.50 -18.52
C ASN A 555 1.53 -1.30 -17.40
N PHE A 556 0.89 -1.56 -16.25
CA PHE A 556 1.46 -2.28 -15.11
C PHE A 556 0.79 -3.64 -14.83
N SER A 557 -0.01 -4.13 -15.76
CA SER A 557 -0.65 -5.45 -15.71
C SER A 557 -0.50 -6.15 -17.05
N SER A 558 -0.28 -7.46 -17.06
CA SER A 558 0.02 -8.23 -18.26
C SER A 558 -1.20 -8.46 -19.14
N ASP A 559 -0.96 -8.60 -20.43
CA ASP A 559 -1.95 -8.99 -21.44
C ASP A 559 -2.62 -10.31 -21.06
N SER A 560 -1.83 -11.28 -20.58
CA SER A 560 -2.33 -12.57 -20.08
C SER A 560 -3.26 -12.45 -18.87
N TYR A 561 -2.98 -11.55 -17.93
CA TYR A 561 -3.89 -11.27 -16.81
C TYR A 561 -5.21 -10.69 -17.33
N LYS A 562 -5.12 -9.74 -18.26
CA LYS A 562 -6.28 -9.06 -18.86
C LYS A 562 -7.10 -9.98 -19.76
N ASP A 563 -6.60 -11.16 -20.10
CA ASP A 563 -7.33 -12.18 -20.86
C ASP A 563 -7.98 -13.25 -19.98
N LEU A 564 -7.85 -13.18 -18.66
CA LEU A 564 -8.51 -14.14 -17.78
C LEU A 564 -10.04 -14.11 -17.98
N PRO A 565 -10.68 -15.29 -18.12
CA PRO A 565 -12.10 -15.38 -18.40
C PRO A 565 -12.93 -15.00 -17.16
N SER A 566 -14.23 -14.78 -17.37
CA SER A 566 -15.19 -14.67 -16.27
C SER A 566 -15.20 -15.94 -15.42
N VAL A 567 -15.22 -15.80 -14.10
CA VAL A 567 -15.38 -16.91 -13.16
C VAL A 567 -16.82 -17.41 -13.01
N GLY A 568 -17.76 -16.86 -13.79
CA GLY A 568 -19.18 -17.21 -13.75
C GLY A 568 -19.98 -16.35 -12.76
N GLN A 569 -20.87 -16.98 -12.00
CA GLN A 569 -21.81 -16.30 -11.10
C GLN A 569 -21.38 -16.40 -9.64
N ILE A 570 -21.56 -15.30 -8.90
CA ILE A 570 -21.46 -15.29 -7.43
C ILE A 570 -22.80 -14.94 -6.79
N THR A 571 -22.94 -15.31 -5.53
CA THR A 571 -24.06 -14.86 -4.69
C THR A 571 -23.67 -13.61 -3.92
N TRP A 572 -24.54 -12.60 -3.92
CA TRP A 572 -24.49 -11.45 -3.03
C TRP A 572 -25.83 -11.29 -2.31
N TYR A 573 -25.88 -10.51 -1.23
CA TYR A 573 -27.07 -10.40 -0.39
C TYR A 573 -27.59 -8.96 -0.37
N HIS A 574 -28.90 -8.79 -0.56
CA HIS A 574 -29.52 -7.48 -0.55
C HIS A 574 -29.38 -6.81 0.83
N PRO A 575 -28.84 -5.58 0.93
CA PRO A 575 -28.35 -5.03 2.20
C PRO A 575 -29.43 -4.70 3.24
N LYS A 576 -30.69 -4.65 2.83
CA LYS A 576 -31.83 -4.41 3.73
C LYS A 576 -32.63 -5.65 4.09
N THR A 577 -32.69 -6.64 3.20
CA THR A 577 -33.58 -7.80 3.36
C THR A 577 -32.83 -9.10 3.64
N GLY A 578 -31.54 -9.16 3.26
CA GLY A 578 -30.75 -10.40 3.26
C GLY A 578 -31.10 -11.35 2.13
N GLU A 579 -31.93 -10.94 1.15
CA GLU A 579 -32.29 -11.77 0.00
C GLU A 579 -31.03 -12.11 -0.82
N ALA A 580 -30.80 -13.40 -1.04
CA ALA A 580 -29.71 -13.88 -1.89
C ALA A 580 -30.01 -13.55 -3.37
N ARG A 581 -29.03 -12.96 -4.05
CA ARG A 581 -29.09 -12.57 -5.45
C ARG A 581 -27.84 -13.02 -6.18
N THR A 582 -27.93 -13.12 -7.50
CA THR A 582 -26.81 -13.52 -8.35
C THR A 582 -26.16 -12.30 -9.00
N TYR A 583 -24.85 -12.37 -9.20
CA TYR A 583 -24.08 -11.39 -9.96
C TYR A 583 -23.15 -12.12 -10.94
N ASN A 584 -23.21 -11.72 -12.21
CA ASN A 584 -22.33 -12.26 -13.26
C ASN A 584 -20.97 -11.56 -13.16
N MET A 585 -19.94 -12.30 -12.80
CA MET A 585 -18.59 -11.75 -12.71
C MET A 585 -18.08 -11.37 -14.09
N PRO A 586 -17.58 -10.14 -14.29
CA PRO A 586 -16.96 -9.79 -15.56
C PRO A 586 -15.65 -10.56 -15.80
N ALA A 587 -15.27 -10.74 -17.07
CA ALA A 587 -13.95 -11.22 -17.47
C ALA A 587 -12.90 -10.08 -17.39
N GLY A 588 -11.69 -10.32 -17.90
CA GLY A 588 -10.69 -9.27 -18.08
C GLY A 588 -9.76 -9.11 -16.88
N GLY A 589 -9.34 -10.22 -16.27
CA GLY A 589 -8.54 -10.22 -15.04
C GLY A 589 -9.33 -10.22 -13.73
N ARG A 590 -10.64 -9.94 -13.81
CA ARG A 590 -11.55 -9.86 -12.65
C ARG A 590 -12.07 -11.23 -12.23
N GLY A 591 -12.44 -11.34 -10.96
CA GLY A 591 -12.99 -12.57 -10.37
C GLY A 591 -12.01 -13.44 -9.62
N TYR A 592 -10.75 -13.02 -9.52
CA TYR A 592 -9.69 -13.82 -8.93
C TYR A 592 -9.04 -13.15 -7.72
N THR A 593 -8.64 -13.96 -6.75
CA THR A 593 -7.85 -13.55 -5.59
C THR A 593 -6.70 -14.51 -5.40
N ARG A 594 -5.52 -14.03 -5.02
CA ARG A 594 -4.43 -14.92 -4.63
C ARG A 594 -4.61 -15.47 -3.21
N PRO A 595 -4.11 -16.68 -2.89
CA PRO A 595 -3.97 -17.11 -1.51
C PRO A 595 -2.99 -16.17 -0.76
N PRO A 596 -3.33 -15.71 0.46
CA PRO A 596 -2.34 -15.08 1.32
C PRO A 596 -1.29 -16.11 1.76
N SER A 597 -0.05 -15.67 1.91
CA SER A 597 0.99 -16.47 2.57
C SER A 597 0.69 -16.57 4.05
N LEU A 598 0.87 -17.77 4.61
CA LEU A 598 0.71 -18.01 6.04
C LEU A 598 2.01 -17.80 6.83
N VAL A 599 3.09 -17.32 6.19
CA VAL A 599 4.34 -16.98 6.87
C VAL A 599 4.07 -15.88 7.88
N SER A 600 4.45 -16.13 9.14
CA SER A 600 4.25 -15.20 10.27
C SER A 600 2.79 -14.81 10.55
N LEU A 601 1.81 -15.61 10.08
CA LEU A 601 0.38 -15.30 10.18
C LEU A 601 -0.11 -15.03 11.62
N TRP A 602 0.56 -15.63 12.61
CA TRP A 602 0.30 -15.40 14.04
C TRP A 602 0.35 -13.92 14.44
N SER A 603 1.07 -13.09 13.67
CA SER A 603 1.27 -11.67 13.95
C SER A 603 0.34 -10.73 13.18
N THR A 604 -0.47 -11.24 12.24
CA THR A 604 -1.16 -10.40 11.24
C THR A 604 -2.68 -10.45 11.32
N SER A 605 -3.26 -10.93 12.42
CA SER A 605 -4.71 -10.85 12.64
C SER A 605 -5.17 -9.40 12.75
N PRO A 606 -6.41 -9.03 12.34
CA PRO A 606 -7.49 -9.91 11.83
C PRO A 606 -7.20 -10.54 10.45
N PHE A 607 -8.05 -11.46 10.02
CA PHE A 607 -7.88 -12.22 8.77
C PHE A 607 -8.86 -11.83 7.66
N LEU A 608 -8.60 -12.42 6.49
CA LEU A 608 -9.16 -12.08 5.18
C LEU A 608 -8.65 -10.74 4.63
N LEU A 609 -8.88 -10.53 3.33
CA LEU A 609 -8.30 -9.40 2.59
C LEU A 609 -8.63 -8.03 3.20
N ASN A 610 -9.74 -7.92 3.93
CA ASN A 610 -10.29 -6.68 4.49
C ASN A 610 -10.45 -6.72 6.01
N ASN A 611 -9.70 -7.59 6.72
CA ASN A 611 -9.73 -7.73 8.18
C ASN A 611 -11.13 -8.02 8.78
N SER A 612 -11.97 -8.75 8.05
CA SER A 612 -13.35 -9.02 8.46
C SER A 612 -13.53 -10.18 9.44
N VAL A 613 -12.48 -10.94 9.74
CA VAL A 613 -12.54 -12.12 10.62
C VAL A 613 -11.55 -12.01 11.77
N GLY A 614 -12.05 -12.06 13.01
CA GLY A 614 -11.27 -11.88 14.24
C GLY A 614 -11.29 -10.44 14.78
N PRO A 615 -10.97 -10.27 16.07
CA PRO A 615 -10.92 -8.95 16.71
C PRO A 615 -9.64 -8.19 16.33
N PHE A 616 -9.74 -6.86 16.36
CA PHE A 616 -8.58 -5.97 16.31
C PHE A 616 -8.15 -5.57 17.73
N ASP A 617 -6.85 -5.52 17.97
CA ASP A 617 -6.25 -5.04 19.21
C ASP A 617 -5.11 -4.06 18.88
N PRO A 618 -5.08 -2.83 19.47
CA PRO A 618 -4.02 -1.86 19.21
C PRO A 618 -2.69 -2.16 19.92
N ASP A 619 -2.65 -3.12 20.86
CA ASP A 619 -1.43 -3.51 21.56
C ASP A 619 -0.58 -4.46 20.69
N PRO A 620 0.67 -4.08 20.33
CA PRO A 620 1.50 -4.90 19.45
C PRO A 620 2.30 -6.00 20.16
N SER A 621 2.08 -6.24 21.45
CA SER A 621 2.76 -7.29 22.20
C SER A 621 2.41 -8.69 21.71
N VAL A 622 3.27 -9.66 22.05
CA VAL A 622 3.10 -11.07 21.65
C VAL A 622 1.79 -11.64 22.21
N GLU A 623 1.41 -11.28 23.43
CA GLU A 623 0.19 -11.77 24.07
C GLU A 623 -1.07 -11.33 23.33
N HIS A 624 -1.19 -10.04 23.02
CA HIS A 624 -2.35 -9.50 22.33
C HIS A 624 -2.45 -9.97 20.87
N ARG A 625 -1.30 -10.13 20.18
CA ARG A 625 -1.26 -10.76 18.85
C ARG A 625 -1.75 -12.21 18.88
N ILE A 626 -1.33 -13.00 19.87
CA ILE A 626 -1.77 -14.40 20.00
C ILE A 626 -3.25 -14.50 20.38
N ALA A 627 -3.75 -13.63 21.25
CA ALA A 627 -5.18 -13.56 21.57
C ALA A 627 -6.01 -13.28 20.30
N SER A 628 -5.60 -12.28 19.51
CA SER A 628 -6.25 -11.94 18.24
C SER A 628 -6.13 -13.05 17.20
N PHE A 629 -4.96 -13.68 17.08
CA PHE A 629 -4.73 -14.85 16.21
C PHE A 629 -5.65 -16.02 16.57
N ASN A 630 -5.74 -16.40 17.85
CA ASN A 630 -6.54 -17.52 18.30
C ASN A 630 -8.04 -17.29 18.00
N ALA A 631 -8.54 -16.08 18.28
CA ALA A 631 -9.92 -15.73 17.95
C ALA A 631 -10.17 -15.71 16.44
N ALA A 632 -9.23 -15.16 15.66
CA ALA A 632 -9.37 -15.10 14.20
C ALA A 632 -9.29 -16.49 13.55
N ILE A 633 -8.36 -17.34 13.95
CA ILE A 633 -8.21 -18.69 13.37
C ILE A 633 -9.39 -19.59 13.76
N GLU A 634 -9.92 -19.44 14.97
CA GLU A 634 -11.15 -20.10 15.38
C GLU A 634 -12.31 -19.69 14.47
N GLN A 635 -12.50 -18.40 14.21
CA GLN A 635 -13.56 -17.93 13.31
C GLN A 635 -13.34 -18.32 11.83
N ILE A 636 -12.09 -18.51 11.40
CA ILE A 636 -11.79 -19.05 10.06
C ILE A 636 -12.24 -20.50 9.95
N LEU A 637 -11.91 -21.33 10.96
CA LEU A 637 -12.18 -22.78 10.97
C LEU A 637 -13.61 -23.14 11.39
N TRP A 638 -14.29 -22.27 12.14
CA TRP A 638 -15.69 -22.38 12.56
C TRP A 638 -16.49 -21.14 12.14
N PRO A 639 -16.96 -21.07 10.88
CA PRO A 639 -17.70 -19.91 10.36
C PRO A 639 -18.93 -19.51 11.18
N GLU A 640 -19.56 -20.44 11.88
CA GLU A 640 -20.70 -20.21 12.78
C GLU A 640 -20.34 -19.38 14.02
N ARG A 641 -19.05 -19.28 14.37
CA ARG A 641 -18.55 -18.42 15.46
C ARG A 641 -18.23 -17.00 15.02
N ARG A 642 -18.34 -16.70 13.72
CA ARG A 642 -18.13 -15.34 13.21
C ARG A 642 -19.22 -14.41 13.73
N GLN A 643 -18.87 -13.14 13.85
CA GLN A 643 -19.84 -12.10 14.16
C GLN A 643 -20.97 -12.08 13.12
N GLN A 644 -22.21 -12.12 13.59
CA GLN A 644 -23.39 -11.99 12.76
C GLN A 644 -23.79 -10.53 12.57
N ASP A 645 -24.41 -10.23 11.44
CA ASP A 645 -24.94 -8.89 11.17
C ASP A 645 -26.00 -8.50 12.19
N SER A 646 -25.93 -7.28 12.73
CA SER A 646 -26.85 -6.84 13.78
C SER A 646 -28.30 -6.67 13.31
N ALA A 647 -28.52 -6.40 12.01
CA ALA A 647 -29.86 -6.17 11.46
C ALA A 647 -30.41 -7.38 10.69
N LEU A 648 -29.52 -8.20 10.11
CA LEU A 648 -29.90 -9.36 9.29
C LEU A 648 -29.60 -10.71 9.95
N SER A 649 -28.83 -10.72 11.03
CA SER A 649 -28.47 -11.92 11.80
C SER A 649 -27.95 -13.03 10.88
N SER A 650 -28.50 -14.24 10.99
CA SER A 650 -28.11 -15.41 10.20
C SER A 650 -28.65 -15.42 8.76
N LYS A 651 -29.38 -14.38 8.29
CA LYS A 651 -29.85 -14.32 6.90
C LYS A 651 -28.72 -14.16 5.89
N ILE A 652 -27.55 -13.70 6.35
CA ILE A 652 -26.36 -13.52 5.53
C ILE A 652 -25.14 -14.16 6.21
N PRO A 653 -24.12 -14.61 5.45
CA PRO A 653 -22.96 -15.32 5.99
C PRO A 653 -21.85 -14.39 6.53
N GLY A 654 -22.18 -13.17 6.93
CA GLY A 654 -21.23 -12.13 7.33
C GLY A 654 -21.91 -10.84 7.79
N MET A 655 -21.22 -9.71 7.64
CA MET A 655 -21.72 -8.40 8.05
C MET A 655 -21.85 -7.44 6.86
N ILE A 656 -22.74 -6.46 6.99
CA ILE A 656 -22.87 -5.34 6.07
C ILE A 656 -22.53 -4.06 6.81
N ASP A 657 -21.52 -3.35 6.31
CA ASP A 657 -21.13 -2.05 6.83
C ASP A 657 -22.26 -1.04 6.58
N ARG A 658 -22.63 -0.29 7.63
CA ARG A 658 -23.70 0.72 7.61
C ARG A 658 -23.16 2.01 8.20
N THR A 659 -23.73 3.14 7.76
CA THR A 659 -23.43 4.43 8.38
C THR A 659 -23.76 4.36 9.88
N THR A 660 -22.87 4.84 10.73
CA THR A 660 -23.06 4.79 12.19
C THR A 660 -24.05 5.84 12.69
N GLU A 661 -24.29 6.89 11.90
CA GLU A 661 -25.32 7.90 12.14
C GLU A 661 -25.87 8.46 10.82
N GLN A 662 -26.82 9.39 10.91
CA GLN A 662 -27.29 10.12 9.74
C GLN A 662 -26.18 11.04 9.21
N SER A 663 -25.68 10.75 8.02
CA SER A 663 -24.57 11.47 7.40
C SER A 663 -24.96 12.21 6.12
N TYR A 664 -24.21 13.26 5.79
CA TYR A 664 -24.42 14.12 4.63
C TYR A 664 -23.14 14.30 3.82
N VAL A 665 -23.28 14.56 2.51
CA VAL A 665 -22.17 15.08 1.71
C VAL A 665 -21.95 16.53 2.13
N ARG A 666 -20.90 16.78 2.90
CA ARG A 666 -20.56 18.12 3.41
C ARG A 666 -19.49 18.76 2.54
N VAL A 667 -19.75 19.97 2.05
CA VAL A 667 -18.79 20.81 1.34
C VAL A 667 -18.72 22.15 2.04
N ALA A 668 -17.54 22.53 2.56
CA ALA A 668 -17.40 23.82 3.22
C ALA A 668 -17.46 24.98 2.22
N GLY A 669 -18.05 26.11 2.63
CA GLY A 669 -18.35 27.24 1.74
C GLY A 669 -17.13 27.79 0.97
N GLY A 670 -15.94 27.81 1.57
CA GLY A 670 -14.71 28.26 0.90
C GLY A 670 -14.21 27.34 -0.22
N PHE A 671 -14.80 26.16 -0.41
CA PHE A 671 -14.56 25.29 -1.57
C PHE A 671 -15.62 25.45 -2.67
N LEU A 672 -16.73 26.15 -2.40
CA LEU A 672 -17.76 26.40 -3.40
C LEU A 672 -17.27 27.39 -4.48
N PRO A 673 -17.83 27.33 -5.70
CA PRO A 673 -17.70 28.40 -6.68
C PRO A 673 -18.21 29.72 -6.07
N GLY A 674 -17.50 30.84 -6.27
CA GLY A 674 -17.85 32.12 -5.64
C GLY A 674 -19.14 32.79 -6.11
N ALA A 675 -19.94 32.10 -6.94
CA ALA A 675 -21.27 32.53 -7.38
C ALA A 675 -22.41 31.87 -6.57
N LEU A 676 -22.08 30.96 -5.66
CA LEU A 676 -22.94 30.41 -4.61
C LEU A 676 -22.59 31.08 -3.28
#